data_AF-A0A4R4KLM5-F1
#
_entry.id   AF-A0A4R4KLM5-F1
#
_cell.length_a   1.000
_cell.length_b   1.000
_cell.length_c   1.000
_cell.angle_alpha   90.00
_cell.angle_beta   90.00
_cell.angle_gamma   90.00
#
_symmetry.space_group_name_H-M   'P 1'
#
loop_
_entity.id
_entity.type
_entity.pdbx_description
1 polymer ?
#
loop_
_entity_poly.entity_id
_entity_poly.type
_entity_poly.pdbx_seq_one_letter_code
_entity_poly.pdbx_strand_id
1 'polypeptide(L)'
;MAYNTGNPIGSTSPKDLSDNARNLDYFVNGQEASYPDRKGVPRKSWKGMEAEHNVDQVRRESEFDAAQVHRTEVFDATQGNREDQFNTWLDGSGFENDPLVYVDGSPLRVDRVTQLVDRGGSLYTVKRPASFPYGLTGEWATDATHLVLRNDQSIRQDLAEPTGAGRVGWTRRPTLAAESSVDYILSLQPINIWENEFTSLITEKPDAHAPQTWDWAPAIQAANDLIRTRFNTYGPGIQNVIQFPGSIYKVKSKITLSAFVKIKSVGMVVFQTEVANDSAFHFTAATGDYSSNTAVINKQQWMRGPFINGADGGFTFHNMLGRAGCIGLEIGSRTDLGELSPTARYTSCEYNIEGYAIAIKFNRFRNYIATFEKVHLELNDELVVFGEPSMANVLDSGENIHFIGCTFANCTTAFRWYCDGFDVNLTNCSYDYIGTVFRLHRLYKKITVHGGHMEGIGGVRAHDGVGGILLEESASSADTGTQCLVQFIGVSAVTPPGNVFRGSSKVQLELDYEYRKIGTDNTPAKLFLVDPRITLRRKAIVNQHRATLPSWAVNHQRNPTFTLDAEGSTAAPTGYTRVAGGAPSVIEAASASVLGGKAIKITGAASGSYYILDANDKTPCAPGDVVLANLFAKFPADVTAAQCSITCRLQFFSSADEVLLTTSEVSNDYGNSELIMGEWSAHVWARQAVAPAGTAYYKARFGVTGIGMNSRITYITGLYSTILK
;
A
#
# COMPACT_ATOMS: atom_id res chain seq x y z
N MET A 1 -134.62 -31.36 -14.88
CA MET A 1 -135.63 -31.06 -13.84
C MET A 1 -136.98 -31.54 -14.32
N ALA A 2 -137.69 -32.35 -13.53
CA ALA A 2 -138.99 -32.89 -13.94
C ALA A 2 -140.17 -32.07 -13.39
N TYR A 3 -140.03 -31.43 -12.22
CA TYR A 3 -141.15 -30.77 -11.54
C TYR A 3 -140.95 -29.28 -11.19
N ASN A 4 -139.77 -28.87 -10.70
CA ASN A 4 -139.40 -27.47 -10.43
C ASN A 4 -140.52 -26.61 -9.79
N THR A 5 -141.00 -27.03 -8.61
CA THR A 5 -142.24 -26.52 -8.02
C THR A 5 -142.16 -25.09 -7.47
N GLY A 6 -140.96 -24.55 -7.23
CA GLY A 6 -140.73 -23.23 -6.64
C GLY A 6 -140.83 -23.15 -5.10
N ASN A 7 -141.14 -24.27 -4.42
CA ASN A 7 -141.30 -24.30 -2.97
C ASN A 7 -140.01 -23.90 -2.20
N PRO A 8 -140.12 -23.33 -0.98
CA PRO A 8 -138.97 -22.93 -0.15
C PRO A 8 -138.09 -24.12 0.26
N ILE A 9 -136.81 -23.86 0.58
CA ILE A 9 -135.83 -24.88 1.03
C ILE A 9 -136.31 -25.50 2.34
N GLY A 10 -136.22 -26.84 2.44
CA GLY A 10 -136.82 -27.62 3.53
C GLY A 10 -138.20 -28.21 3.22
N SER A 11 -138.76 -27.96 2.02
CA SER A 11 -140.00 -28.59 1.55
C SER A 11 -139.91 -30.11 1.56
N THR A 12 -140.90 -30.75 2.17
CA THR A 12 -141.06 -32.22 2.25
C THR A 12 -141.90 -32.78 1.09
N SER A 13 -142.27 -31.94 0.11
CA SER A 13 -143.01 -32.38 -1.06
C SER A 13 -142.24 -33.48 -1.81
N PRO A 14 -142.88 -34.63 -2.15
CA PRO A 14 -142.20 -35.72 -2.84
C PRO A 14 -141.55 -35.30 -4.17
N LYS A 15 -142.15 -34.34 -4.88
CA LYS A 15 -141.61 -33.77 -6.12
C LYS A 15 -140.28 -33.05 -5.90
N ASP A 16 -140.17 -32.33 -4.78
CA ASP A 16 -138.96 -31.59 -4.41
C ASP A 16 -137.84 -32.50 -3.92
N LEU A 17 -138.18 -33.56 -3.18
CA LEU A 17 -137.21 -34.58 -2.75
C LEU A 17 -136.65 -35.36 -3.95
N SER A 18 -137.49 -35.68 -4.94
CA SER A 18 -137.06 -36.33 -6.18
C SER A 18 -136.12 -35.43 -7.02
N ASP A 19 -136.49 -34.16 -7.23
CA ASP A 19 -135.61 -33.20 -7.92
C ASP A 19 -134.29 -33.00 -7.14
N ASN A 20 -134.31 -32.97 -5.80
CA ASN A 20 -133.09 -32.88 -4.97
C ASN A 20 -132.14 -34.06 -5.16
N ALA A 21 -132.65 -35.30 -5.04
CA ALA A 21 -131.82 -36.49 -5.17
C ALA A 21 -131.19 -36.59 -6.56
N ARG A 22 -131.96 -36.28 -7.61
CA ARG A 22 -131.47 -36.28 -8.98
C ARG A 22 -130.46 -35.14 -9.25
N ASN A 23 -130.70 -33.97 -8.67
CA ASN A 23 -129.76 -32.86 -8.81
C ASN A 23 -128.44 -33.11 -8.09
N LEU A 24 -128.45 -33.78 -6.92
CA LEU A 24 -127.22 -34.17 -6.24
C LEU A 24 -126.36 -35.09 -7.11
N ASP A 25 -126.97 -36.09 -7.76
CA ASP A 25 -126.26 -36.99 -8.66
C ASP A 25 -125.64 -36.23 -9.84
N TYR A 26 -126.38 -35.29 -10.45
CA TYR A 26 -125.81 -34.42 -11.48
C TYR A 26 -124.71 -33.48 -10.94
N PHE A 27 -124.84 -32.93 -9.73
CA PHE A 27 -123.82 -32.07 -9.15
C PHE A 27 -122.52 -32.79 -8.84
N VAL A 28 -122.57 -34.07 -8.46
CA VAL A 28 -121.36 -34.83 -8.10
C VAL A 28 -120.78 -35.57 -9.29
N ASN A 29 -121.62 -36.26 -10.07
CA ASN A 29 -121.18 -37.20 -11.12
C ASN A 29 -121.40 -36.66 -12.55
N GLY A 30 -122.08 -35.53 -12.70
CA GLY A 30 -122.36 -34.93 -14.00
C GLY A 30 -121.11 -34.33 -14.66
N GLN A 31 -121.10 -34.35 -15.99
CA GLN A 31 -119.97 -33.88 -16.81
C GLN A 31 -119.99 -32.37 -17.10
N GLU A 32 -121.13 -31.71 -16.92
CA GLU A 32 -121.25 -30.26 -17.15
C GLU A 32 -120.70 -29.46 -15.97
N ALA A 33 -120.17 -28.28 -16.23
CA ALA A 33 -119.58 -27.41 -15.21
C ALA A 33 -120.61 -26.89 -14.18
N SER A 34 -121.89 -26.88 -14.55
CA SER A 34 -122.98 -26.52 -13.65
C SER A 34 -124.27 -27.21 -14.05
N TYR A 35 -125.15 -27.41 -13.06
CA TYR A 35 -126.50 -27.93 -13.27
C TYR A 35 -127.52 -27.04 -12.53
N PRO A 36 -128.77 -26.94 -13.00
CA PRO A 36 -129.80 -26.24 -12.25
C PRO A 36 -130.13 -26.98 -10.95
N ASP A 37 -130.22 -26.26 -9.85
CA ASP A 37 -130.76 -26.77 -8.60
C ASP A 37 -132.27 -26.98 -8.71
N ARG A 38 -132.89 -27.40 -7.59
CA ARG A 38 -134.31 -27.76 -7.59
C ARG A 38 -135.26 -26.57 -7.88
N LYS A 39 -134.75 -25.34 -7.86
CA LYS A 39 -135.45 -24.11 -8.18
C LYS A 39 -135.06 -23.56 -9.56
N GLY A 40 -134.25 -24.29 -10.32
CA GLY A 40 -133.75 -23.88 -11.62
C GLY A 40 -132.49 -23.01 -11.57
N VAL A 41 -131.88 -22.79 -10.40
CA VAL A 41 -130.69 -21.91 -10.29
C VAL A 41 -129.43 -22.73 -10.58
N PRO A 42 -128.59 -22.35 -11.56
CA PRO A 42 -127.37 -23.08 -11.87
C PRO A 42 -126.39 -23.05 -10.68
N ARG A 43 -126.00 -24.23 -10.19
CA ARG A 43 -124.93 -24.41 -9.21
C ARG A 43 -123.78 -25.17 -9.85
N LYS A 44 -122.57 -24.85 -9.41
CA LYS A 44 -121.35 -25.51 -9.89
C LYS A 44 -121.35 -26.98 -9.48
N SER A 45 -121.03 -27.85 -10.42
CA SER A 45 -120.81 -29.28 -10.15
C SER A 45 -119.41 -29.52 -9.59
N TRP A 46 -119.12 -30.73 -9.12
CA TRP A 46 -117.78 -31.16 -8.76
C TRP A 46 -116.81 -31.00 -9.93
N LYS A 47 -117.21 -31.40 -11.14
CA LYS A 47 -116.43 -31.20 -12.37
C LYS A 47 -116.12 -29.73 -12.65
N GLY A 48 -117.09 -28.83 -12.41
CA GLY A 48 -116.90 -27.39 -12.53
C GLY A 48 -115.91 -26.82 -11.51
N MET A 49 -115.91 -27.35 -10.28
CA MET A 49 -114.95 -26.97 -9.24
C MET A 49 -113.53 -27.49 -9.55
N GLU A 50 -113.39 -28.71 -10.07
CA GLU A 50 -112.10 -29.24 -10.52
C GLU A 50 -111.52 -28.45 -11.70
N ALA A 51 -112.37 -28.06 -12.66
CA ALA A 51 -111.94 -27.24 -13.79
C ALA A 51 -111.43 -25.87 -13.33
N GLU A 52 -112.15 -25.19 -12.43
CA GLU A 52 -111.72 -23.93 -11.84
C GLU A 52 -110.43 -24.09 -11.02
N HIS A 53 -110.32 -25.18 -10.24
CA HIS A 53 -109.10 -25.47 -9.51
C HIS A 53 -107.89 -25.61 -10.45
N ASN A 54 -108.04 -26.32 -11.56
CA ASN A 54 -106.98 -26.45 -12.57
C ASN A 54 -106.62 -25.10 -13.19
N VAL A 55 -107.62 -24.26 -13.50
CA VAL A 55 -107.39 -22.89 -13.99
C VAL A 55 -106.63 -22.06 -12.95
N ASP A 56 -106.96 -22.18 -11.67
CA ASP A 56 -106.25 -21.49 -10.59
C ASP A 56 -104.83 -22.00 -10.36
N GLN A 57 -104.55 -23.28 -10.62
CA GLN A 57 -103.18 -23.81 -10.59
C GLN A 57 -102.37 -23.24 -11.76
N VAL A 58 -102.92 -23.26 -12.98
CA VAL A 58 -102.28 -22.67 -14.17
C VAL A 58 -102.04 -21.16 -13.99
N ARG A 59 -102.99 -20.44 -13.37
CA ARG A 59 -102.83 -19.03 -13.05
C ARG A 59 -101.68 -18.81 -12.06
N ARG A 60 -101.60 -19.61 -10.99
CA ARG A 60 -100.51 -19.53 -10.00
C ARG A 60 -99.15 -19.86 -10.60
N GLU A 61 -99.08 -20.81 -11.52
CA GLU A 61 -97.85 -21.14 -12.26
C GLU A 61 -97.41 -19.97 -13.14
N SER A 62 -98.34 -19.38 -13.90
CA SER A 62 -98.07 -18.16 -14.69
C SER A 62 -97.62 -16.98 -13.84
N GLU A 63 -98.25 -16.75 -12.68
CA GLU A 63 -97.85 -15.71 -11.73
C GLU A 63 -96.46 -15.97 -11.13
N PHE A 64 -96.12 -17.23 -10.86
CA PHE A 64 -94.80 -17.62 -10.35
C PHE A 64 -93.71 -17.40 -11.39
N ASP A 65 -93.95 -17.81 -12.64
CA ASP A 65 -93.01 -17.62 -13.74
C ASP A 65 -92.78 -16.14 -14.03
N ALA A 66 -93.85 -15.33 -14.05
CA ALA A 66 -93.74 -13.87 -14.18
C ALA A 66 -92.91 -13.25 -13.05
N ALA A 67 -93.07 -13.73 -11.82
CA ALA A 67 -92.27 -13.26 -10.68
C ALA A 67 -90.79 -13.69 -10.77
N GLN A 68 -90.49 -14.86 -11.36
CA GLN A 68 -89.11 -15.28 -11.61
C GLN A 68 -88.45 -14.39 -12.68
N VAL A 69 -89.13 -14.18 -13.81
CA VAL A 69 -88.63 -13.32 -14.90
C VAL A 69 -88.35 -11.91 -14.38
N HIS A 70 -89.28 -11.33 -13.63
CA HIS A 70 -89.10 -9.99 -13.05
C HIS A 70 -87.89 -9.91 -12.11
N ARG A 71 -87.63 -10.95 -11.28
CA ARG A 71 -86.45 -10.97 -10.41
C ARG A 71 -85.14 -11.00 -11.20
N THR A 72 -85.09 -11.77 -12.30
CA THR A 72 -83.91 -11.83 -13.17
C THR A 72 -83.66 -10.49 -13.85
N GLU A 73 -84.70 -9.86 -14.39
CA GLU A 73 -84.60 -8.53 -15.02
C GLU A 73 -84.10 -7.45 -14.04
N VAL A 74 -84.63 -7.43 -12.81
CA VAL A 74 -84.19 -6.49 -11.78
C VAL A 74 -82.73 -6.74 -11.38
N PHE A 75 -82.31 -8.01 -11.27
CA PHE A 75 -80.93 -8.35 -10.95
C PHE A 75 -79.97 -7.86 -12.04
N ASP A 76 -80.27 -8.14 -13.31
CA ASP A 76 -79.43 -7.76 -14.44
C ASP A 76 -79.34 -6.23 -14.59
N ALA A 77 -80.46 -5.52 -14.46
CA ALA A 77 -80.48 -4.06 -14.47
C ALA A 77 -79.64 -3.45 -13.33
N THR A 78 -79.65 -4.07 -12.15
CA THR A 78 -78.84 -3.62 -11.01
C THR A 78 -77.34 -3.86 -11.24
N GLN A 79 -76.97 -4.96 -11.91
CA GLN A 79 -75.57 -5.22 -12.26
C GLN A 79 -75.05 -4.22 -13.31
N GLY A 80 -75.83 -3.95 -14.36
CA GLY A 80 -75.48 -2.95 -15.37
C GLY A 80 -75.27 -1.56 -14.76
N ASN A 81 -76.16 -1.15 -13.83
CA ASN A 81 -76.02 0.13 -13.14
C ASN A 81 -74.73 0.22 -12.28
N ARG A 82 -74.34 -0.88 -11.63
CA ARG A 82 -73.08 -0.94 -10.86
C ARG A 82 -71.85 -0.82 -11.76
N GLU A 83 -71.88 -1.44 -12.93
CA GLU A 83 -70.80 -1.36 -13.93
C GLU A 83 -70.70 0.06 -14.51
N ASP A 84 -71.82 0.70 -14.84
CA ASP A 84 -71.87 2.09 -15.30
C ASP A 84 -71.36 3.07 -14.22
N GLN A 85 -71.76 2.90 -12.97
CA GLN A 85 -71.27 3.70 -11.84
C GLN A 85 -69.76 3.52 -11.63
N PHE A 86 -69.26 2.29 -11.76
CA PHE A 86 -67.84 1.99 -11.62
C PHE A 86 -67.01 2.56 -12.78
N ASN A 87 -67.50 2.45 -14.01
CA ASN A 87 -66.86 3.04 -15.19
C ASN A 87 -66.88 4.58 -15.12
N THR A 88 -67.99 5.18 -14.68
CA THR A 88 -68.09 6.64 -14.46
C THR A 88 -67.10 7.11 -13.38
N TRP A 89 -66.90 6.32 -12.32
CA TRP A 89 -65.91 6.61 -11.30
C TRP A 89 -64.46 6.51 -11.83
N LEU A 90 -64.16 5.50 -12.65
CA LEU A 90 -62.87 5.38 -13.33
C LEU A 90 -62.60 6.55 -14.27
N ASP A 91 -63.59 6.93 -15.10
CA ASP A 91 -63.50 8.08 -16.01
C ASP A 91 -63.33 9.40 -15.26
N GLY A 92 -63.96 9.54 -14.08
CA GLY A 92 -63.81 10.71 -13.19
C GLY A 92 -62.56 10.71 -12.31
N SER A 93 -61.76 9.64 -12.32
CA SER A 93 -60.53 9.52 -11.52
C SER A 93 -59.28 10.05 -12.24
N GLY A 94 -59.40 10.36 -13.54
CA GLY A 94 -58.34 10.99 -14.34
C GLY A 94 -58.18 12.48 -14.03
N PHE A 95 -56.96 12.99 -14.22
CA PHE A 95 -56.73 14.43 -14.26
C PHE A 95 -57.26 14.99 -15.60
N GLU A 96 -57.78 16.20 -15.57
CA GLU A 96 -58.31 16.85 -16.77
C GLU A 96 -57.18 17.25 -17.73
N ASN A 97 -57.41 17.01 -19.01
CA ASN A 97 -56.59 17.56 -20.09
C ASN A 97 -56.83 19.09 -20.19
N ASP A 98 -55.81 19.82 -20.64
CA ASP A 98 -55.70 21.29 -20.63
C ASP A 98 -55.57 21.90 -19.22
N PRO A 99 -54.34 21.96 -18.67
CA PRO A 99 -54.10 22.54 -17.36
C PRO A 99 -54.43 24.04 -17.34
N LEU A 100 -54.91 24.52 -16.19
CA LEU A 100 -55.11 25.93 -15.92
C LEU A 100 -53.77 26.65 -15.86
N VAL A 101 -53.55 27.66 -16.71
CA VAL A 101 -52.29 28.42 -16.72
C VAL A 101 -52.24 29.37 -15.54
N TYR A 102 -51.26 29.19 -14.66
CA TYR A 102 -50.95 30.09 -13.58
C TYR A 102 -50.16 31.29 -14.12
N VAL A 103 -50.70 32.50 -13.93
CA VAL A 103 -50.07 33.74 -14.36
C VAL A 103 -49.77 34.58 -13.11
N ASP A 104 -48.48 34.87 -12.88
CA ASP A 104 -48.05 35.69 -11.74
C ASP A 104 -48.78 37.05 -11.77
N GLY A 105 -49.33 37.46 -10.63
CA GLY A 105 -50.13 38.69 -10.46
C GLY A 105 -51.61 38.58 -10.86
N SER A 106 -52.09 37.41 -11.32
CA SER A 106 -53.50 37.18 -11.68
C SER A 106 -54.13 36.06 -10.86
N PRO A 107 -55.30 36.29 -10.20
CA PRO A 107 -56.00 35.23 -9.48
C PRO A 107 -56.44 34.10 -10.41
N LEU A 108 -56.32 32.85 -9.94
CA LEU A 108 -56.72 31.65 -10.67
C LEU A 108 -57.70 30.81 -9.84
N ARG A 109 -58.84 30.42 -10.42
CA ARG A 109 -59.85 29.58 -9.76
C ARG A 109 -59.72 28.14 -10.25
N VAL A 110 -59.48 27.23 -9.31
CA VAL A 110 -59.44 25.78 -9.55
C VAL A 110 -60.77 25.20 -9.11
N ASP A 111 -61.61 24.79 -10.05
CA ASP A 111 -63.00 24.40 -9.79
C ASP A 111 -63.17 23.02 -9.18
N ARG A 112 -62.21 22.12 -9.43
CA ARG A 112 -62.30 20.72 -9.00
C ARG A 112 -60.93 20.09 -8.79
N VAL A 113 -60.90 19.07 -7.95
CA VAL A 113 -59.70 18.33 -7.51
C VAL A 113 -58.90 17.71 -8.67
N THR A 114 -59.56 17.40 -9.77
CA THR A 114 -59.01 16.78 -10.98
C THR A 114 -58.33 17.77 -11.93
N GLN A 115 -58.47 19.09 -11.72
CA GLN A 115 -57.82 20.10 -12.54
C GLN A 115 -56.34 20.26 -12.18
N LEU A 116 -55.51 20.29 -13.22
CA LEU A 116 -54.10 20.61 -13.12
C LEU A 116 -53.90 22.11 -13.29
N VAL A 117 -52.90 22.65 -12.60
CA VAL A 117 -52.44 24.03 -12.74
C VAL A 117 -51.04 23.97 -13.35
N ASP A 118 -50.84 24.56 -14.53
CA ASP A 118 -49.53 24.68 -15.17
C ASP A 118 -48.89 26.02 -14.79
N ARG A 119 -47.66 25.96 -14.25
CA ARG A 119 -46.81 27.13 -14.12
C ARG A 119 -45.45 26.82 -14.75
N GLY A 120 -45.14 27.46 -15.87
CA GLY A 120 -43.84 27.33 -16.53
C GLY A 120 -43.50 25.90 -16.98
N GLY A 121 -44.49 25.11 -17.38
CA GLY A 121 -44.33 23.71 -17.80
C GLY A 121 -44.36 22.70 -16.66
N SER A 122 -44.67 23.15 -15.44
CA SER A 122 -44.84 22.28 -14.27
C SER A 122 -46.29 22.18 -13.86
N LEU A 123 -46.80 20.94 -13.77
CA LEU A 123 -48.17 20.64 -13.41
C LEU A 123 -48.32 20.49 -11.90
N TYR A 124 -49.33 21.15 -11.33
CA TYR A 124 -49.66 21.14 -9.91
C TYR A 124 -51.13 20.76 -9.69
N THR A 125 -51.43 20.30 -8.48
CA THR A 125 -52.80 20.14 -7.96
C THR A 125 -52.94 20.89 -6.65
N VAL A 126 -54.14 21.32 -6.29
CA VAL A 126 -54.39 21.90 -4.97
C VAL A 126 -54.19 20.84 -3.88
N LYS A 127 -53.40 21.18 -2.87
CA LYS A 127 -53.07 20.33 -1.71
C LYS A 127 -54.34 20.00 -0.93
N ARG A 128 -54.55 18.71 -0.65
CA ARG A 128 -55.69 18.23 0.15
C ARG A 128 -55.35 18.24 1.65
N PRO A 129 -56.33 18.45 2.55
CA PRO A 129 -57.75 18.74 2.27
C PRO A 129 -57.96 20.19 1.82
N ALA A 130 -58.79 20.39 0.79
CA ALA A 130 -59.22 21.69 0.31
C ALA A 130 -60.68 21.61 -0.18
N SER A 131 -61.42 22.69 -0.01
CA SER A 131 -62.77 22.86 -0.57
C SER A 131 -62.66 23.48 -1.95
N PHE A 132 -63.31 22.89 -2.94
CA PHE A 132 -63.34 23.39 -4.31
C PHE A 132 -64.69 24.10 -4.57
N PRO A 133 -64.71 25.19 -5.35
CA PRO A 133 -63.61 25.81 -6.08
C PRO A 133 -62.58 26.47 -5.14
N TYR A 134 -61.29 26.24 -5.39
CA TYR A 134 -60.18 26.81 -4.63
C TYR A 134 -59.59 28.01 -5.39
N GLY A 135 -59.40 29.14 -4.71
CA GLY A 135 -58.83 30.35 -5.28
C GLY A 135 -57.33 30.44 -5.00
N LEU A 136 -56.54 30.56 -6.07
CA LEU A 136 -55.13 30.97 -6.03
C LEU A 136 -55.07 32.49 -6.26
N THR A 137 -54.23 33.16 -5.50
CA THR A 137 -54.15 34.63 -5.46
C THR A 137 -53.41 35.24 -6.66
N GLY A 138 -52.54 34.47 -7.30
CA GLY A 138 -51.59 34.96 -8.31
C GLY A 138 -50.23 35.34 -7.72
N GLU A 139 -50.06 35.30 -6.39
CA GLU A 139 -48.78 35.50 -5.71
C GLU A 139 -48.13 34.15 -5.38
N TRP A 140 -47.12 33.77 -6.15
CA TRP A 140 -46.54 32.41 -6.07
C TRP A 140 -46.03 32.04 -4.68
N ALA A 141 -45.38 32.97 -3.97
CA ALA A 141 -44.84 32.71 -2.64
C ALA A 141 -45.94 32.25 -1.64
N THR A 142 -47.17 32.73 -1.84
CA THR A 142 -48.34 32.34 -1.05
C THR A 142 -48.95 31.05 -1.59
N ASP A 143 -49.25 31.01 -2.90
CA ASP A 143 -50.00 29.94 -3.54
C ASP A 143 -49.23 28.61 -3.59
N ALA A 144 -47.91 28.63 -3.70
CA ALA A 144 -47.07 27.43 -3.78
C ALA A 144 -47.22 26.52 -2.55
N THR A 145 -47.51 27.09 -1.37
CA THR A 145 -47.69 26.32 -0.13
C THR A 145 -48.98 25.47 -0.14
N HIS A 146 -49.92 25.83 -1.01
CA HIS A 146 -51.22 25.20 -1.21
C HIS A 146 -51.26 24.30 -2.46
N LEU A 147 -50.14 24.13 -3.15
CA LEU A 147 -50.02 23.31 -4.35
C LEU A 147 -49.11 22.10 -4.12
N VAL A 148 -49.40 21.00 -4.82
CA VAL A 148 -48.60 19.78 -4.86
C VAL A 148 -48.20 19.52 -6.31
N LEU A 149 -46.90 19.44 -6.57
CA LEU A 149 -46.35 19.11 -7.87
C LEU A 149 -46.81 17.71 -8.31
N ARG A 150 -47.27 17.59 -9.55
CA ARG A 150 -47.73 16.35 -10.21
C ARG A 150 -46.94 16.01 -11.46
N ASN A 151 -45.77 16.62 -11.61
CA ASN A 151 -45.00 16.53 -12.83
C ASN A 151 -43.95 15.41 -12.76
N ASP A 152 -44.03 14.42 -13.66
CA ASP A 152 -42.92 13.50 -13.92
C ASP A 152 -41.85 14.17 -14.82
N GLN A 153 -42.16 15.26 -15.52
CA GLN A 153 -41.24 15.93 -16.43
C GLN A 153 -40.07 16.57 -15.70
N SER A 154 -40.28 17.21 -14.54
CA SER A 154 -39.19 17.84 -13.79
C SER A 154 -38.20 16.81 -13.25
N ILE A 155 -38.67 15.67 -12.75
CA ILE A 155 -37.77 14.58 -12.30
C ILE A 155 -37.08 13.88 -13.47
N ARG A 156 -37.76 13.70 -14.61
CA ARG A 156 -37.11 13.17 -15.84
C ARG A 156 -36.04 14.12 -16.38
N GLN A 157 -36.29 15.43 -16.34
CA GLN A 157 -35.29 16.44 -16.70
C GLN A 157 -34.12 16.40 -15.72
N ASP A 158 -34.39 16.44 -14.40
CA ASP A 158 -33.38 16.37 -13.35
C ASP A 158 -32.47 15.13 -13.45
N LEU A 159 -33.03 13.97 -13.79
CA LEU A 159 -32.28 12.71 -13.98
C LEU A 159 -31.55 12.63 -15.33
N ALA A 160 -31.99 13.38 -16.34
CA ALA A 160 -31.35 13.44 -17.66
C ALA A 160 -30.19 14.44 -17.73
N GLU A 161 -30.18 15.46 -16.85
CA GLU A 161 -29.07 16.40 -16.73
C GLU A 161 -27.74 15.69 -16.34
N PRO A 162 -26.56 16.25 -16.67
CA PRO A 162 -25.28 15.67 -16.29
C PRO A 162 -25.12 15.40 -14.77
N THR A 163 -25.82 16.17 -13.93
CA THR A 163 -25.86 16.00 -12.47
C THR A 163 -26.88 14.97 -11.99
N GLY A 164 -27.67 14.38 -12.90
CA GLY A 164 -28.79 13.49 -12.57
C GLY A 164 -28.38 12.24 -11.81
N ALA A 165 -27.17 11.72 -12.07
CA ALA A 165 -26.61 10.61 -11.29
C ALA A 165 -26.51 10.94 -9.79
N GLY A 166 -26.22 12.20 -9.43
CA GLY A 166 -26.15 12.66 -8.03
C GLY A 166 -27.51 12.78 -7.33
N ARG A 167 -28.61 12.58 -8.07
CA ARG A 167 -29.98 12.59 -7.52
C ARG A 167 -30.51 11.19 -7.21
N VAL A 168 -29.76 10.14 -7.59
CA VAL A 168 -30.10 8.75 -7.27
C VAL A 168 -29.52 8.40 -5.91
N GLY A 169 -30.40 8.11 -4.94
CA GLY A 169 -29.99 7.71 -3.60
C GLY A 169 -29.23 6.39 -3.61
N TRP A 170 -28.03 6.40 -3.04
CA TRP A 170 -27.22 5.20 -2.84
C TRP A 170 -26.49 5.28 -1.50
N THR A 171 -26.33 4.14 -0.83
CA THR A 171 -25.48 4.01 0.36
C THR A 171 -24.73 2.69 0.31
N ARG A 172 -23.49 2.69 0.83
CA ARG A 172 -22.66 1.49 0.84
C ARG A 172 -23.30 0.41 1.69
N ARG A 173 -23.50 -0.78 1.10
CA ARG A 173 -23.91 -1.96 1.87
C ARG A 173 -22.71 -2.56 2.62
N PRO A 174 -22.92 -3.08 3.85
CA PRO A 174 -21.85 -3.64 4.67
C PRO A 174 -21.55 -5.12 4.36
N THR A 175 -22.49 -5.86 3.77
CA THR A 175 -22.41 -7.32 3.59
C THR A 175 -22.26 -7.74 2.14
N LEU A 176 -21.63 -8.91 1.94
CA LEU A 176 -21.59 -9.58 0.65
C LEU A 176 -22.86 -10.45 0.46
N ALA A 177 -23.76 -10.09 -0.45
CA ALA A 177 -24.89 -10.88 -0.94
C ALA A 177 -24.70 -11.28 -2.42
N ALA A 178 -25.26 -12.40 -2.86
CA ALA A 178 -25.26 -12.78 -4.27
C ALA A 178 -26.32 -11.98 -5.05
N GLU A 179 -26.17 -10.66 -5.10
CA GLU A 179 -27.07 -9.72 -5.77
C GLU A 179 -26.36 -9.02 -6.93
N SER A 180 -27.06 -8.82 -8.05
CA SER A 180 -26.51 -8.19 -9.27
C SER A 180 -27.00 -6.75 -9.46
N SER A 181 -27.54 -6.12 -8.42
CA SER A 181 -28.02 -4.75 -8.48
C SER A 181 -26.86 -3.76 -8.49
N VAL A 182 -27.07 -2.59 -9.10
CA VAL A 182 -26.03 -1.55 -9.23
C VAL A 182 -25.54 -1.07 -7.86
N ASP A 183 -26.45 -0.89 -6.89
CA ASP A 183 -26.08 -0.45 -5.54
C ASP A 183 -25.13 -1.44 -4.84
N TYR A 184 -25.36 -2.72 -5.10
CA TYR A 184 -24.54 -3.80 -4.58
C TYR A 184 -23.17 -3.82 -5.29
N ILE A 185 -23.14 -3.75 -6.62
CA ILE A 185 -21.89 -3.70 -7.42
C ILE A 185 -21.02 -2.50 -7.02
N LEU A 186 -21.62 -1.32 -6.79
CA LEU A 186 -20.90 -0.13 -6.33
C LEU A 186 -20.33 -0.32 -4.91
N SER A 187 -21.03 -1.05 -4.05
CA SER A 187 -20.56 -1.35 -2.68
C SER A 187 -19.33 -2.28 -2.67
N LEU A 188 -19.12 -3.06 -3.74
CA LEU A 188 -17.93 -3.90 -3.92
C LEU A 188 -16.70 -3.11 -4.39
N GLN A 189 -16.88 -1.94 -4.99
CA GLN A 189 -15.77 -1.10 -5.45
C GLN A 189 -14.96 -0.57 -4.26
N PRO A 190 -13.65 -0.29 -4.45
CA PRO A 190 -12.84 0.40 -3.45
C PRO A 190 -13.56 1.63 -2.89
N ILE A 191 -13.31 1.92 -1.61
CA ILE A 191 -13.88 3.08 -0.93
C ILE A 191 -13.20 4.32 -1.50
N ASN A 192 -13.95 5.20 -2.16
CA ASN A 192 -13.40 6.43 -2.69
C ASN A 192 -13.39 7.47 -1.56
N ILE A 193 -12.21 8.05 -1.29
CA ILE A 193 -12.07 9.05 -0.22
C ILE A 193 -12.97 10.28 -0.41
N TRP A 194 -13.44 10.53 -1.64
CA TRP A 194 -14.34 11.63 -1.99
C TRP A 194 -15.82 11.37 -1.71
N GLU A 195 -16.19 10.19 -1.22
CA GLU A 195 -17.58 9.95 -0.85
C GLU A 195 -18.08 10.94 0.21
N ASN A 196 -19.36 11.28 0.12
CA ASN A 196 -19.98 12.27 1.00
C ASN A 196 -19.83 11.89 2.49
N GLU A 197 -19.90 10.61 2.82
CA GLU A 197 -19.72 10.10 4.19
C GLU A 197 -18.39 10.52 4.83
N PHE A 198 -17.33 10.70 4.03
CA PHE A 198 -16.01 11.12 4.52
C PHE A 198 -15.77 12.62 4.33
N THR A 199 -16.11 13.15 3.15
CA THR A 199 -15.89 14.58 2.84
C THR A 199 -16.78 15.53 3.66
N SER A 200 -17.92 15.06 4.19
CA SER A 200 -18.74 15.81 5.14
C SER A 200 -18.09 15.95 6.52
N LEU A 201 -17.14 15.08 6.88
CA LEU A 201 -16.43 15.10 8.17
C LEU A 201 -15.26 16.09 8.18
N ILE A 202 -14.85 16.58 7.02
CA ILE A 202 -13.83 17.61 6.88
C ILE A 202 -14.40 18.93 7.39
N THR A 203 -13.85 19.43 8.50
CA THR A 203 -14.26 20.70 9.12
C THR A 203 -13.44 21.88 8.63
N GLU A 204 -12.15 21.69 8.35
CA GLU A 204 -11.28 22.76 7.86
C GLU A 204 -11.25 22.79 6.32
N LYS A 205 -12.04 23.72 5.75
CA LYS A 205 -12.13 23.98 4.28
C LYS A 205 -11.83 25.45 3.98
N PRO A 206 -10.54 25.88 3.98
CA PRO A 206 -10.18 27.29 3.77
C PRO A 206 -10.77 27.88 2.49
N ASP A 207 -10.84 27.08 1.42
CA ASP A 207 -11.59 27.38 0.22
C ASP A 207 -12.49 26.18 -0.14
N ALA A 208 -13.80 26.38 -0.05
CA ALA A 208 -14.80 25.35 -0.32
C ALA A 208 -14.84 24.88 -1.79
N HIS A 209 -14.19 25.60 -2.71
CA HIS A 209 -14.09 25.23 -4.12
C HIS A 209 -12.70 24.70 -4.50
N ALA A 210 -11.77 24.65 -3.55
CA ALA A 210 -10.41 24.15 -3.75
C ALA A 210 -10.09 23.02 -2.74
N PRO A 211 -10.48 21.77 -3.03
CA PRO A 211 -10.30 20.64 -2.12
C PRO A 211 -8.84 20.33 -1.74
N GLN A 212 -7.88 20.78 -2.53
CA GLN A 212 -6.45 20.74 -2.21
C GLN A 212 -6.07 21.60 -1.00
N THR A 213 -6.96 22.46 -0.52
CA THR A 213 -6.75 23.31 0.66
C THR A 213 -7.30 22.68 1.95
N TRP A 214 -8.14 21.66 1.84
CA TRP A 214 -8.86 21.05 2.95
C TRP A 214 -7.96 20.15 3.80
N ASP A 215 -8.23 20.05 5.11
CA ASP A 215 -7.60 19.02 5.95
C ASP A 215 -8.33 17.68 5.78
N TRP A 216 -7.71 16.75 5.06
CA TRP A 216 -8.28 15.44 4.77
C TRP A 216 -8.09 14.42 5.88
N ALA A 217 -7.33 14.73 6.94
CA ALA A 217 -7.06 13.78 8.02
C ALA A 217 -8.33 13.17 8.64
N PRO A 218 -9.41 13.94 8.94
CA PRO A 218 -10.65 13.36 9.47
C PRO A 218 -11.34 12.39 8.50
N ALA A 219 -11.36 12.72 7.20
CA ALA A 219 -11.95 11.87 6.17
C ALA A 219 -11.19 10.54 6.04
N ILE A 220 -9.85 10.59 6.05
CA ILE A 220 -9.00 9.40 5.92
C ILE A 220 -9.14 8.52 7.16
N GLN A 221 -9.14 9.11 8.36
CA GLN A 221 -9.33 8.38 9.61
C GLN A 221 -10.73 7.73 9.65
N ALA A 222 -11.78 8.42 9.21
CA ALA A 222 -13.13 7.85 9.16
C ALA A 222 -13.25 6.68 8.17
N ALA A 223 -12.61 6.77 7.00
CA ALA A 223 -12.55 5.66 6.04
C ALA A 223 -11.83 4.44 6.62
N ASN A 224 -10.73 4.65 7.36
CA ASN A 224 -10.07 3.60 8.12
C ASN A 224 -11.01 2.96 9.15
N ASP A 225 -11.69 3.78 9.94
CA ASP A 225 -12.54 3.32 11.05
C ASP A 225 -13.75 2.54 10.53
N LEU A 226 -14.29 2.91 9.38
CA LEU A 226 -15.33 2.16 8.67
C LEU A 226 -14.82 0.77 8.26
N ILE A 227 -13.66 0.69 7.60
CA ILE A 227 -13.06 -0.59 7.20
C ILE A 227 -12.79 -1.43 8.44
N ARG A 228 -12.23 -0.84 9.48
CA ARG A 228 -11.93 -1.50 10.76
C ARG A 228 -13.15 -2.11 11.40
N THR A 229 -14.21 -1.33 11.51
CA THR A 229 -15.49 -1.79 12.06
C THR A 229 -16.04 -2.95 11.23
N ARG A 230 -16.04 -2.84 9.90
CA ARG A 230 -16.53 -3.90 9.01
C ARG A 230 -15.67 -5.16 9.11
N PHE A 231 -14.34 -5.02 9.14
CA PHE A 231 -13.42 -6.16 9.22
C PHE A 231 -13.61 -6.90 10.54
N ASN A 232 -13.73 -6.18 11.66
CA ASN A 232 -14.00 -6.77 12.96
C ASN A 232 -15.38 -7.43 13.05
N THR A 233 -16.36 -6.94 12.29
CA THR A 233 -17.74 -7.47 12.31
C THR A 233 -17.89 -8.71 11.44
N TYR A 234 -17.34 -8.69 10.23
CA TYR A 234 -17.60 -9.70 9.20
C TYR A 234 -16.39 -10.60 8.90
N GLY A 235 -15.20 -10.25 9.40
CA GLY A 235 -13.97 -10.99 9.18
C GLY A 235 -13.33 -10.76 7.80
N PRO A 236 -12.38 -11.62 7.40
CA PRO A 236 -11.65 -11.49 6.14
C PRO A 236 -12.56 -11.73 4.93
N GLY A 237 -12.33 -10.98 3.84
CA GLY A 237 -13.10 -11.06 2.59
C GLY A 237 -13.89 -9.81 2.25
N ILE A 238 -14.02 -8.87 3.19
CA ILE A 238 -14.61 -7.55 2.93
C ILE A 238 -13.69 -6.64 2.12
N GLN A 239 -14.27 -5.64 1.47
CA GLN A 239 -13.53 -4.55 0.84
C GLN A 239 -12.74 -3.75 1.90
N ASN A 240 -11.44 -3.57 1.69
CA ASN A 240 -10.51 -2.93 2.63
C ASN A 240 -9.54 -1.94 1.97
N VAL A 241 -9.83 -1.52 0.74
CA VAL A 241 -9.03 -0.54 -0.02
C VAL A 241 -9.70 0.82 0.00
N ILE A 242 -8.95 1.85 0.39
CA ILE A 242 -9.27 3.26 0.21
C ILE A 242 -8.57 3.74 -1.06
N GLN A 243 -9.36 4.22 -2.02
CA GLN A 243 -8.90 4.75 -3.29
C GLN A 243 -8.80 6.28 -3.25
N PHE A 244 -7.66 6.78 -3.70
CA PHE A 244 -7.35 8.20 -3.80
C PHE A 244 -7.22 8.59 -5.28
N PRO A 245 -8.15 9.37 -5.84
CA PRO A 245 -7.96 10.03 -7.12
C PRO A 245 -6.75 10.98 -7.10
N GLY A 246 -6.10 11.17 -8.24
CA GLY A 246 -4.95 12.05 -8.35
C GLY A 246 -5.29 13.49 -7.95
N SER A 247 -4.64 13.98 -6.90
CA SER A 247 -4.84 15.31 -6.32
C SER A 247 -3.79 15.56 -5.23
N ILE A 248 -3.81 16.75 -4.64
CA ILE A 248 -3.11 17.09 -3.40
C ILE A 248 -4.10 16.98 -2.23
N TYR A 249 -3.67 16.33 -1.16
CA TYR A 249 -4.42 16.08 0.07
C TYR A 249 -3.62 16.60 1.26
N LYS A 250 -4.09 17.66 1.94
CA LYS A 250 -3.42 18.11 3.17
C LYS A 250 -3.81 17.23 4.35
N VAL A 251 -2.86 16.95 5.22
CA VAL A 251 -3.02 16.10 6.41
C VAL A 251 -2.40 16.84 7.60
N LYS A 252 -3.23 17.46 8.42
CA LYS A 252 -2.76 18.28 9.55
C LYS A 252 -2.71 17.54 10.89
N SER A 253 -3.25 16.33 10.94
CA SER A 253 -3.21 15.48 12.11
C SER A 253 -2.82 14.05 11.72
N LYS A 254 -2.25 13.33 12.70
CA LYS A 254 -1.81 11.94 12.52
C LYS A 254 -2.95 11.06 12.05
N ILE A 255 -2.66 10.22 11.07
CA ILE A 255 -3.55 9.17 10.58
C ILE A 255 -3.03 7.83 11.10
N THR A 256 -3.86 7.11 11.85
CA THR A 256 -3.55 5.75 12.31
C THR A 256 -4.39 4.76 11.51
N LEU A 257 -3.70 4.02 10.63
CA LEU A 257 -4.29 3.02 9.76
C LEU A 257 -4.12 1.65 10.39
N SER A 258 -5.21 0.89 10.44
CA SER A 258 -5.11 -0.46 10.95
C SER A 258 -4.42 -1.39 9.94
N ALA A 259 -3.85 -2.48 10.45
CA ALA A 259 -3.12 -3.49 9.71
C ALA A 259 -3.93 -4.27 8.65
N PHE A 260 -5.20 -3.96 8.44
CA PHE A 260 -5.98 -4.52 7.33
C PHE A 260 -6.34 -3.47 6.27
N VAL A 261 -6.07 -2.18 6.50
CA VAL A 261 -6.42 -1.12 5.56
C VAL A 261 -5.33 -0.97 4.51
N LYS A 262 -5.76 -0.77 3.26
CA LYS A 262 -4.88 -0.50 2.12
C LYS A 262 -5.25 0.82 1.50
N ILE A 263 -4.26 1.58 1.05
CA ILE A 263 -4.48 2.78 0.25
C ILE A 263 -4.00 2.54 -1.17
N LYS A 264 -4.76 3.03 -2.15
CA LYS A 264 -4.48 2.86 -3.57
C LYS A 264 -4.60 4.20 -4.31
N SER A 265 -3.62 4.56 -5.11
CA SER A 265 -3.68 5.75 -5.96
C SER A 265 -4.42 5.44 -7.27
N VAL A 266 -5.05 6.46 -7.86
CA VAL A 266 -5.53 6.45 -9.25
C VAL A 266 -5.16 7.81 -9.85
N GLY A 267 -4.02 7.88 -10.52
CA GLY A 267 -3.28 9.12 -10.78
C GLY A 267 -2.26 9.43 -9.67
N MET A 268 -1.51 10.53 -9.84
CA MET A 268 -0.51 10.97 -8.86
C MET A 268 -1.21 11.57 -7.64
N VAL A 269 -0.99 10.98 -6.46
CA VAL A 269 -1.55 11.44 -5.19
C VAL A 269 -0.45 12.04 -4.33
N VAL A 270 -0.63 13.28 -3.89
CA VAL A 270 0.33 13.98 -3.03
C VAL A 270 -0.29 14.23 -1.67
N PHE A 271 0.25 13.62 -0.62
CA PHE A 271 -0.05 13.97 0.77
C PHE A 271 0.88 15.07 1.24
N GLN A 272 0.33 16.25 1.54
CA GLN A 272 1.05 17.34 2.20
C GLN A 272 0.78 17.29 3.69
N THR A 273 1.77 16.88 4.49
CA THR A 273 1.57 16.62 5.92
C THR A 273 2.09 17.77 6.78
N GLU A 274 1.35 18.10 7.83
CA GLU A 274 1.71 19.11 8.84
C GLU A 274 1.71 18.50 10.26
N VAL A 275 2.28 17.30 10.42
CA VAL A 275 2.27 16.56 11.68
C VAL A 275 3.63 16.65 12.37
N ALA A 276 3.69 17.41 13.47
CA ALA A 276 4.92 17.60 14.26
C ALA A 276 5.07 16.57 15.38
N ASN A 277 6.31 16.17 15.67
CA ASN A 277 6.69 15.30 16.80
C ASN A 277 5.99 13.92 16.84
N ASP A 278 5.47 13.46 15.71
CA ASP A 278 4.82 12.15 15.57
C ASP A 278 4.93 11.69 14.10
N SER A 279 4.40 10.50 13.81
CA SER A 279 4.18 9.99 12.47
C SER A 279 2.95 10.60 11.81
N ALA A 280 3.10 11.02 10.56
CA ALA A 280 1.97 11.46 9.75
C ALA A 280 1.05 10.27 9.41
N PHE A 281 1.65 9.14 9.00
CA PHE A 281 0.95 7.89 8.76
C PHE A 281 1.51 6.77 9.63
N HIS A 282 0.66 6.11 10.41
CA HIS A 282 1.04 5.01 11.28
C HIS A 282 0.21 3.77 10.96
N PHE A 283 0.83 2.76 10.34
CA PHE A 283 0.19 1.48 10.04
C PHE A 283 0.49 0.50 11.17
N THR A 284 -0.52 0.16 11.96
CA THR A 284 -0.34 -0.67 13.15
C THR A 284 -1.57 -1.53 13.42
N ALA A 285 -1.36 -2.70 14.01
CA ALA A 285 -2.43 -3.38 14.73
C ALA A 285 -2.86 -2.52 15.93
N ALA A 286 -4.13 -2.63 16.34
CA ALA A 286 -4.70 -1.91 17.47
C ALA A 286 -5.47 -2.85 18.40
N THR A 287 -5.59 -2.48 19.68
CA THR A 287 -6.42 -3.22 20.64
C THR A 287 -7.87 -3.30 20.14
N GLY A 288 -8.44 -4.50 20.19
CA GLY A 288 -9.80 -4.77 19.69
C GLY A 288 -9.87 -5.01 18.19
N ASP A 289 -8.74 -5.01 17.46
CA ASP A 289 -8.70 -5.61 16.13
C ASP A 289 -9.08 -7.10 16.23
N TYR A 290 -9.72 -7.59 15.17
CA TYR A 290 -10.17 -8.97 15.03
C TYR A 290 -9.04 -9.92 15.44
N SER A 291 -9.27 -10.81 16.42
CA SER A 291 -8.19 -11.57 17.07
C SER A 291 -8.30 -13.09 16.87
N SER A 292 -9.39 -13.57 16.27
CA SER A 292 -9.60 -14.99 16.00
C SER A 292 -8.94 -15.44 14.70
N ASN A 293 -8.23 -16.58 14.73
CA ASN A 293 -7.93 -17.31 13.51
C ASN A 293 -9.25 -17.75 12.87
N THR A 294 -9.41 -17.49 11.57
CA THR A 294 -10.53 -18.05 10.81
C THR A 294 -10.17 -19.43 10.27
N ALA A 295 -11.16 -20.24 9.91
CA ALA A 295 -10.91 -21.52 9.24
C ALA A 295 -10.23 -21.38 7.85
N VAL A 296 -10.12 -20.15 7.32
CA VAL A 296 -9.74 -19.87 5.92
C VAL A 296 -8.41 -19.10 5.80
N ILE A 297 -8.15 -18.10 6.66
CA ILE A 297 -6.94 -17.26 6.62
C ILE A 297 -6.38 -17.07 8.03
N ASN A 298 -5.07 -17.32 8.18
CA ASN A 298 -4.34 -17.09 9.43
C ASN A 298 -4.11 -15.59 9.66
N LYS A 299 -4.11 -15.17 10.94
CA LYS A 299 -3.97 -13.75 11.31
C LYS A 299 -2.78 -13.04 10.70
N GLN A 300 -1.65 -13.73 10.57
CA GLN A 300 -0.44 -13.13 10.06
C GLN A 300 -0.46 -12.88 8.54
N GLN A 301 -1.56 -13.23 7.86
CA GLN A 301 -1.77 -13.04 6.43
C GLN A 301 -2.76 -11.90 6.12
N TRP A 302 -3.31 -11.22 7.12
CA TRP A 302 -4.32 -10.16 6.88
C TRP A 302 -3.75 -8.91 6.23
N MET A 303 -2.51 -8.59 6.56
CA MET A 303 -1.70 -7.52 5.97
C MET A 303 -1.25 -7.83 4.52
N ARG A 304 -1.63 -8.98 3.95
CA ARG A 304 -1.11 -9.44 2.65
C ARG A 304 -1.53 -8.52 1.51
N GLY A 305 -0.56 -8.24 0.65
CA GLY A 305 -0.68 -7.35 -0.50
C GLY A 305 -0.21 -5.93 -0.18
N PRO A 306 -0.24 -5.01 -1.16
CA PRO A 306 0.25 -3.66 -0.97
C PRO A 306 -0.64 -2.85 -0.01
N PHE A 307 -0.11 -2.45 1.16
CA PHE A 307 -0.82 -1.54 2.09
C PHE A 307 -0.75 -0.08 1.61
N ILE A 308 0.31 0.27 0.87
CA ILE A 308 0.38 1.43 -0.02
C ILE A 308 0.58 0.90 -1.43
N ASN A 309 -0.39 1.15 -2.30
CA ASN A 309 -0.38 0.74 -3.70
C ASN A 309 -0.37 1.96 -4.62
N GLY A 310 0.82 2.41 -5.03
CA GLY A 310 0.98 3.50 -5.98
C GLY A 310 1.00 3.08 -7.44
N ALA A 311 0.72 1.81 -7.78
CA ALA A 311 0.94 1.29 -9.14
C ALA A 311 0.15 2.01 -10.24
N ASP A 312 -0.99 2.64 -9.90
CA ASP A 312 -1.86 3.34 -10.85
C ASP A 312 -1.61 4.87 -10.86
N GLY A 313 -0.42 5.35 -10.46
CA GLY A 313 0.00 6.75 -10.66
C GLY A 313 0.95 7.35 -9.63
N GLY A 314 1.25 6.63 -8.56
CA GLY A 314 2.23 6.99 -7.52
C GLY A 314 1.63 7.73 -6.33
N PHE A 315 2.28 7.56 -5.18
CA PHE A 315 2.08 8.43 -4.00
C PHE A 315 3.33 9.27 -3.73
N THR A 316 3.13 10.51 -3.29
CA THR A 316 4.17 11.38 -2.72
C THR A 316 3.75 11.76 -1.31
N PHE A 317 4.57 11.47 -0.30
CA PHE A 317 4.40 11.96 1.06
C PHE A 317 5.40 13.08 1.29
N HIS A 318 4.90 14.31 1.45
CA HIS A 318 5.73 15.50 1.58
C HIS A 318 5.40 16.24 2.88
N ASN A 319 6.40 16.44 3.73
CA ASN A 319 6.27 17.22 4.94
C ASN A 319 6.34 18.73 4.66
N MET A 320 5.35 19.48 5.13
CA MET A 320 5.31 20.95 5.00
C MET A 320 5.96 21.67 6.19
N LEU A 321 6.41 20.94 7.22
CA LEU A 321 7.07 21.48 8.41
C LEU A 321 8.59 21.35 8.35
N GLY A 322 9.28 21.92 9.35
CA GLY A 322 10.67 21.56 9.61
C GLY A 322 10.80 20.06 9.93
N ARG A 323 11.87 19.43 9.46
CA ARG A 323 12.06 17.96 9.52
C ARG A 323 12.02 17.41 10.95
N ALA A 324 12.59 18.15 11.91
CA ALA A 324 12.81 17.68 13.27
C ALA A 324 11.54 17.12 13.93
N GLY A 325 11.64 15.90 14.46
CA GLY A 325 10.54 15.20 15.14
C GLY A 325 9.43 14.68 14.22
N CYS A 326 9.46 14.97 12.92
CA CYS A 326 8.44 14.52 11.97
C CYS A 326 8.83 13.15 11.39
N ILE A 327 7.90 12.19 11.43
CA ILE A 327 8.06 10.86 10.84
C ILE A 327 7.06 10.73 9.69
N GLY A 328 7.51 10.29 8.52
CA GLY A 328 6.61 10.11 7.36
C GLY A 328 5.68 8.92 7.57
N LEU A 329 6.29 7.74 7.61
CA LEU A 329 5.62 6.46 7.75
C LEU A 329 6.14 5.70 8.97
N GLU A 330 5.26 5.26 9.85
CA GLU A 330 5.60 4.36 10.96
C GLU A 330 4.83 3.05 10.82
N ILE A 331 5.51 1.93 11.06
CA ILE A 331 4.98 0.58 10.83
C ILE A 331 5.16 -0.27 12.09
N GLY A 332 4.07 -0.95 12.47
CA GLY A 332 4.01 -1.85 13.62
C GLY A 332 3.68 -1.11 14.92
N SER A 333 3.23 -1.86 15.92
CA SER A 333 2.82 -1.28 17.21
C SER A 333 3.99 -0.73 18.00
N ARG A 334 3.77 0.37 18.73
CA ARG A 334 4.72 0.97 19.68
C ARG A 334 4.84 0.19 21.00
N THR A 335 3.94 -0.76 21.23
CA THR A 335 3.89 -1.61 22.43
C THR A 335 3.57 -3.05 22.05
N ASP A 336 3.85 -4.01 22.94
CA ASP A 336 3.40 -5.38 22.73
C ASP A 336 1.88 -5.48 22.92
N LEU A 337 1.16 -5.77 21.84
CA LEU A 337 -0.30 -5.99 21.83
C LEU A 337 -0.66 -7.49 21.94
N GLY A 338 0.32 -8.34 22.25
CA GLY A 338 0.18 -9.78 22.35
C GLY A 338 0.33 -10.50 21.02
N GLU A 339 0.55 -11.82 21.08
CA GLU A 339 0.85 -12.66 19.92
C GLU A 339 -0.21 -12.61 18.81
N LEU A 340 -1.45 -12.27 19.15
CA LEU A 340 -2.58 -12.20 18.22
C LEU A 340 -2.65 -10.92 17.37
N SER A 341 -1.75 -9.96 17.59
CA SER A 341 -1.78 -8.65 16.93
C SER A 341 -0.49 -8.31 16.14
N PRO A 342 0.00 -9.19 15.24
CA PRO A 342 1.23 -8.93 14.49
C PRO A 342 1.01 -7.97 13.31
N THR A 343 2.07 -7.28 12.91
CA THR A 343 2.17 -6.55 11.63
C THR A 343 3.11 -7.33 10.72
N ALA A 344 2.56 -8.14 9.81
CA ALA A 344 3.40 -9.08 9.06
C ALA A 344 2.92 -9.44 7.65
N ARG A 345 3.85 -9.91 6.81
CA ARG A 345 3.59 -10.36 5.41
C ARG A 345 2.97 -9.28 4.52
N TYR A 346 3.38 -8.03 4.71
CA TYR A 346 2.88 -6.88 3.95
C TYR A 346 3.82 -6.49 2.81
N THR A 347 3.26 -5.84 1.80
CA THR A 347 4.01 -5.25 0.70
C THR A 347 3.67 -3.76 0.59
N SER A 348 4.50 -2.96 -0.05
CA SER A 348 4.12 -1.63 -0.55
C SER A 348 4.89 -1.30 -1.82
N CYS A 349 4.33 -0.46 -2.68
CA CYS A 349 4.95 -0.17 -3.96
C CYS A 349 4.66 1.24 -4.52
N GLU A 350 5.62 1.73 -5.32
CA GLU A 350 5.49 2.91 -6.20
C GLU A 350 5.12 4.20 -5.45
N TYR A 351 5.91 4.58 -4.45
CA TYR A 351 5.72 5.84 -3.72
C TYR A 351 7.04 6.48 -3.30
N ASN A 352 7.00 7.79 -3.03
CA ASN A 352 8.11 8.54 -2.48
C ASN A 352 7.78 9.20 -1.14
N ILE A 353 8.80 9.42 -0.30
CA ILE A 353 8.68 10.12 0.99
C ILE A 353 9.82 11.13 1.11
N GLU A 354 9.50 12.39 1.38
CA GLU A 354 10.47 13.48 1.51
C GLU A 354 10.10 14.54 2.56
N GLY A 355 11.14 15.21 3.10
CA GLY A 355 10.98 16.32 4.04
C GLY A 355 10.82 15.93 5.52
N TYR A 356 11.02 14.68 5.89
CA TYR A 356 10.88 14.20 7.28
C TYR A 356 12.25 14.04 7.98
N ALA A 357 12.25 14.02 9.32
CA ALA A 357 13.44 13.56 10.05
C ALA A 357 13.64 12.05 9.83
N ILE A 358 12.55 11.28 9.83
CA ILE A 358 12.57 9.84 9.54
C ILE A 358 11.54 9.54 8.45
N ALA A 359 11.97 8.99 7.32
CA ALA A 359 11.05 8.64 6.24
C ALA A 359 10.18 7.43 6.62
N ILE A 360 10.81 6.31 6.99
CA ILE A 360 10.14 5.08 7.45
C ILE A 360 10.72 4.63 8.79
N LYS A 361 9.83 4.40 9.77
CA LYS A 361 10.17 3.85 11.08
C LYS A 361 9.50 2.49 11.29
N PHE A 362 10.28 1.47 11.68
CA PHE A 362 9.80 0.17 12.10
C PHE A 362 9.83 0.05 13.61
N ASN A 363 8.68 -0.24 14.21
CA ASN A 363 8.60 -0.56 15.63
C ASN A 363 8.90 -2.04 15.89
N ARG A 364 9.45 -2.32 17.08
CA ARG A 364 10.12 -3.59 17.43
C ARG A 364 9.21 -4.72 17.92
N PHE A 365 7.89 -4.56 17.82
CA PHE A 365 6.90 -5.49 18.40
C PHE A 365 6.11 -6.20 17.31
N ARG A 366 6.36 -7.51 17.16
CA ARG A 366 5.65 -8.43 16.26
C ARG A 366 5.57 -7.93 14.82
N ASN A 367 6.67 -7.38 14.31
CA ASN A 367 6.76 -6.73 13.01
C ASN A 367 7.77 -7.43 12.10
N TYR A 368 7.31 -8.15 11.08
CA TYR A 368 8.17 -9.05 10.30
C TYR A 368 7.63 -9.41 8.92
N ILE A 369 8.53 -9.82 8.01
CA ILE A 369 8.26 -10.22 6.63
C ILE A 369 7.59 -9.10 5.86
N ALA A 370 8.40 -8.26 5.24
CA ALA A 370 7.93 -7.09 4.52
C ALA A 370 8.63 -6.95 3.16
N THR A 371 7.93 -6.44 2.16
CA THR A 371 8.51 -6.13 0.85
C THR A 371 8.16 -4.72 0.41
N PHE A 372 9.16 -3.94 0.01
CA PHE A 372 9.03 -2.58 -0.48
C PHE A 372 9.57 -2.54 -1.91
N GLU A 373 8.71 -2.24 -2.88
CA GLU A 373 9.05 -2.31 -4.30
C GLU A 373 9.04 -0.92 -4.92
N LYS A 374 10.16 -0.50 -5.51
CA LYS A 374 10.31 0.78 -6.21
C LYS A 374 9.88 1.98 -5.35
N VAL A 375 10.31 1.97 -4.09
CA VAL A 375 10.11 3.07 -3.16
C VAL A 375 11.26 4.05 -3.29
N HIS A 376 10.96 5.36 -3.32
CA HIS A 376 11.95 6.41 -3.37
C HIS A 376 11.98 7.20 -2.05
N LEU A 377 13.07 7.12 -1.30
CA LEU A 377 13.24 7.86 -0.05
C LEU A 377 14.36 8.88 -0.24
N GLU A 378 14.03 10.16 -0.27
CA GLU A 378 14.97 11.25 -0.54
C GLU A 378 14.67 12.49 0.32
N LEU A 379 15.66 13.34 0.59
CA LEU A 379 15.50 14.63 1.27
C LEU A 379 14.94 14.49 2.70
N ASN A 380 15.28 13.38 3.37
CA ASN A 380 15.01 13.15 4.79
C ASN A 380 16.32 13.09 5.58
N ASP A 381 16.30 13.28 6.89
CA ASP A 381 17.52 13.16 7.69
C ASP A 381 17.96 11.70 7.82
N GLU A 382 17.00 10.79 8.05
CA GLU A 382 17.16 9.34 8.08
C GLU A 382 16.08 8.66 7.23
N LEU A 383 16.44 7.65 6.43
CA LEU A 383 15.47 7.02 5.52
C LEU A 383 14.71 5.87 6.18
N VAL A 384 15.42 4.90 6.76
CA VAL A 384 14.82 3.73 7.40
C VAL A 384 15.40 3.55 8.81
N VAL A 385 14.54 3.59 9.82
CA VAL A 385 14.92 3.45 11.22
C VAL A 385 14.23 2.25 11.85
N PHE A 386 15.01 1.38 12.50
CA PHE A 386 14.52 0.20 13.23
C PHE A 386 14.64 0.42 14.74
N GLY A 387 13.51 0.36 15.43
CA GLY A 387 13.41 0.53 16.87
C GLY A 387 13.53 1.99 17.33
N GLU A 388 13.93 2.17 18.58
CA GLU A 388 14.01 3.47 19.24
C GLU A 388 15.30 3.62 20.07
N PRO A 389 15.77 4.85 20.39
CA PRO A 389 17.04 5.10 21.07
C PRO A 389 17.25 4.43 22.44
N SER A 390 16.20 3.81 23.01
CA SER A 390 16.32 2.94 24.20
C SER A 390 17.25 1.74 23.97
N MET A 391 17.48 1.39 22.70
CA MET A 391 18.26 0.23 22.26
C MET A 391 17.76 -1.11 22.79
N ALA A 392 16.46 -1.20 23.07
CA ALA A 392 15.80 -2.43 23.50
C ALA A 392 15.78 -3.49 22.39
N ASN A 393 15.75 -4.76 22.79
CA ASN A 393 15.68 -5.86 21.84
C ASN A 393 14.31 -5.94 21.14
N VAL A 394 14.29 -6.50 19.94
CA VAL A 394 13.06 -6.88 19.26
C VAL A 394 12.27 -7.90 20.05
N LEU A 395 10.95 -7.84 19.92
CA LEU A 395 10.03 -8.87 20.36
C LEU A 395 9.39 -9.47 19.12
N ASP A 396 9.77 -10.70 18.78
CA ASP A 396 9.21 -11.47 17.66
C ASP A 396 9.14 -10.63 16.36
N SER A 397 10.24 -9.94 16.00
CA SER A 397 10.27 -8.98 14.88
C SER A 397 11.52 -9.11 14.04
N GLY A 398 11.43 -8.62 12.80
CA GLY A 398 12.57 -8.38 11.93
C GLY A 398 12.98 -9.55 11.04
N GLU A 399 12.15 -10.59 10.91
CA GLU A 399 12.38 -11.62 9.88
C GLU A 399 12.22 -11.00 8.49
N ASN A 400 13.25 -11.09 7.65
CA ASN A 400 13.23 -10.83 6.20
C ASN A 400 12.47 -9.57 5.75
N ILE A 401 13.07 -8.40 5.95
CA ILE A 401 12.62 -7.12 5.37
C ILE A 401 13.32 -6.89 4.03
N HIS A 402 12.56 -6.78 2.95
CA HIS A 402 13.09 -6.73 1.59
C HIS A 402 12.77 -5.39 0.92
N PHE A 403 13.77 -4.72 0.35
CA PHE A 403 13.59 -3.60 -0.57
C PHE A 403 14.08 -3.99 -1.97
N ILE A 404 13.28 -3.73 -3.00
CA ILE A 404 13.51 -4.17 -4.38
C ILE A 404 13.38 -2.98 -5.32
N GLY A 405 14.44 -2.65 -6.06
CA GLY A 405 14.41 -1.56 -7.04
C GLY A 405 14.18 -0.18 -6.42
N CYS A 406 14.49 -0.01 -5.14
CA CYS A 406 14.28 1.23 -4.41
C CYS A 406 15.41 2.23 -4.63
N THR A 407 15.12 3.51 -4.43
CA THR A 407 16.11 4.59 -4.45
C THR A 407 16.21 5.21 -3.06
N PHE A 408 17.44 5.29 -2.54
CA PHE A 408 17.77 5.88 -1.26
C PHE A 408 18.71 7.04 -1.51
N ALA A 409 18.30 8.28 -1.22
CA ALA A 409 19.12 9.42 -1.55
C ALA A 409 19.05 10.59 -0.57
N ASN A 410 20.05 11.47 -0.67
CA ASN A 410 20.10 12.80 -0.04
C ASN A 410 19.69 12.80 1.44
N CYS A 411 20.45 12.05 2.25
CA CYS A 411 20.20 11.88 3.68
C CYS A 411 21.49 11.79 4.49
N THR A 412 21.38 11.94 5.81
CA THR A 412 22.56 11.74 6.68
C THR A 412 22.81 10.26 6.95
N THR A 413 21.75 9.45 7.07
CA THR A 413 21.82 8.01 7.36
C THR A 413 20.72 7.27 6.59
N ALA A 414 21.08 6.33 5.72
CA ALA A 414 20.05 5.60 4.97
C ALA A 414 19.33 4.58 5.85
N PHE A 415 20.07 3.74 6.58
CA PHE A 415 19.49 2.73 7.46
C PHE A 415 20.12 2.80 8.84
N ARG A 416 19.28 2.85 9.86
CA ARG A 416 19.71 2.89 11.26
C ARG A 416 19.02 1.82 12.08
N TRP A 417 19.80 1.03 12.83
CA TRP A 417 19.29 0.09 13.80
C TRP A 417 19.59 0.54 15.21
N TYR A 418 18.54 0.85 15.97
CA TYR A 418 18.63 0.98 17.41
C TYR A 418 18.40 -0.34 18.15
N CYS A 419 17.75 -1.34 17.54
CA CYS A 419 17.51 -2.66 18.14
C CYS A 419 18.30 -3.79 17.48
N ASP A 420 18.31 -4.96 18.12
CA ASP A 420 18.72 -6.20 17.47
C ASP A 420 17.67 -6.67 16.44
N GLY A 421 17.98 -7.73 15.69
CA GLY A 421 17.13 -8.24 14.63
C GLY A 421 17.00 -7.29 13.44
N PHE A 422 15.88 -7.42 12.72
CA PHE A 422 15.61 -6.78 11.43
C PHE A 422 16.65 -7.12 10.37
N ASP A 423 16.56 -8.35 9.88
CA ASP A 423 17.29 -8.81 8.71
C ASP A 423 16.79 -8.07 7.48
N VAL A 424 17.72 -7.49 6.72
CA VAL A 424 17.41 -6.65 5.56
C VAL A 424 18.03 -7.23 4.30
N ASN A 425 17.21 -7.38 3.26
CA ASN A 425 17.64 -7.72 1.92
C ASN A 425 17.36 -6.52 0.99
N LEU A 426 18.36 -6.12 0.23
CA LEU A 426 18.34 -4.97 -0.67
C LEU A 426 18.68 -5.50 -2.07
N THR A 427 17.78 -5.38 -3.03
CA THR A 427 17.95 -5.96 -4.36
C THR A 427 17.80 -4.90 -5.44
N ASN A 428 18.84 -4.71 -6.24
CA ASN A 428 18.88 -3.75 -7.34
C ASN A 428 18.46 -2.33 -6.91
N CYS A 429 18.86 -1.91 -5.71
CA CYS A 429 18.59 -0.58 -5.18
C CYS A 429 19.69 0.42 -5.60
N SER A 430 19.32 1.70 -5.65
CA SER A 430 20.24 2.81 -5.92
C SER A 430 20.46 3.65 -4.67
N TYR A 431 21.70 4.13 -4.50
CA TYR A 431 22.14 4.92 -3.35
C TYR A 431 22.87 6.16 -3.83
N ASP A 432 22.43 7.35 -3.43
CA ASP A 432 23.04 8.61 -3.89
C ASP A 432 23.05 9.72 -2.82
N TYR A 433 24.12 10.53 -2.75
CA TYR A 433 24.26 11.63 -1.79
C TYR A 433 23.95 11.26 -0.32
N ILE A 434 24.40 10.09 0.14
CA ILE A 434 24.17 9.61 1.51
C ILE A 434 25.40 9.85 2.39
N GLY A 435 25.20 10.32 3.63
CA GLY A 435 26.27 10.40 4.63
C GLY A 435 26.82 9.03 5.05
N THR A 436 25.98 8.22 5.70
CA THR A 436 26.29 6.83 6.09
C THR A 436 25.18 5.88 5.64
N VAL A 437 25.51 4.78 4.94
CA VAL A 437 24.47 3.84 4.46
C VAL A 437 23.92 3.00 5.61
N PHE A 438 24.77 2.25 6.33
CA PHE A 438 24.34 1.40 7.45
C PHE A 438 24.93 1.89 8.77
N ARG A 439 24.07 2.30 9.70
CA ARG A 439 24.48 2.65 11.06
C ARG A 439 23.89 1.71 12.10
N LEU A 440 24.76 1.01 12.81
CA LEU A 440 24.40 -0.10 13.70
C LEU A 440 24.69 0.28 15.16
N HIS A 441 23.66 0.55 15.97
CA HIS A 441 23.81 0.75 17.43
C HIS A 441 23.63 -0.55 18.21
N ARG A 442 22.90 -1.50 17.64
CA ARG A 442 22.76 -2.86 18.14
C ARG A 442 23.08 -3.85 17.03
N LEU A 443 23.70 -4.97 17.36
CA LEU A 443 24.09 -6.03 16.42
C LEU A 443 23.02 -7.12 16.33
N TYR A 444 23.39 -8.36 15.99
CA TYR A 444 22.51 -9.51 15.78
C TYR A 444 21.47 -9.30 14.67
N LYS A 445 21.95 -9.32 13.42
CA LYS A 445 21.14 -9.23 12.19
C LYS A 445 21.96 -9.66 10.97
N LYS A 446 21.27 -9.86 9.85
CA LYS A 446 21.86 -10.05 8.53
C LYS A 446 21.46 -8.90 7.59
N ILE A 447 22.44 -8.34 6.89
CA ILE A 447 22.21 -7.38 5.82
C ILE A 447 22.76 -7.97 4.52
N THR A 448 21.93 -8.09 3.50
CA THR A 448 22.32 -8.52 2.16
C THR A 448 22.04 -7.41 1.16
N VAL A 449 23.06 -6.99 0.42
CA VAL A 449 22.94 -6.09 -0.72
C VAL A 449 23.30 -6.85 -1.98
N HIS A 450 22.35 -6.95 -2.91
CA HIS A 450 22.48 -7.72 -4.14
C HIS A 450 22.20 -6.86 -5.37
N GLY A 451 23.22 -6.65 -6.20
CA GLY A 451 23.15 -5.78 -7.37
C GLY A 451 22.97 -4.30 -7.00
N GLY A 452 22.57 -3.50 -7.99
CA GLY A 452 22.35 -2.07 -7.83
C GLY A 452 23.62 -1.22 -7.93
N HIS A 453 23.51 0.03 -7.49
CA HIS A 453 24.56 1.04 -7.66
C HIS A 453 24.68 1.97 -6.45
N MET A 454 25.91 2.25 -6.02
CA MET A 454 26.21 3.19 -4.94
C MET A 454 27.09 4.34 -5.43
N GLU A 455 26.61 5.56 -5.34
CA GLU A 455 27.34 6.79 -5.69
C GLU A 455 27.12 7.87 -4.62
N GLY A 456 27.95 8.91 -4.61
CA GLY A 456 27.72 10.08 -3.76
C GLY A 456 27.80 9.80 -2.26
N ILE A 457 28.34 8.64 -1.86
CA ILE A 457 28.41 8.23 -0.47
C ILE A 457 29.52 9.00 0.26
N GLY A 458 29.23 9.43 1.48
CA GLY A 458 30.05 10.32 2.28
C GLY A 458 29.38 11.69 2.40
N GLY A 459 28.92 12.28 1.29
CA GLY A 459 28.13 13.53 1.19
C GLY A 459 28.12 14.48 2.41
N VAL A 460 26.95 14.64 3.05
CA VAL A 460 26.67 15.57 4.16
C VAL A 460 27.44 15.25 5.46
N ARG A 461 27.96 14.02 5.60
CA ARG A 461 28.87 13.60 6.69
C ARG A 461 30.33 13.55 6.24
N ALA A 462 30.65 13.90 5.00
CA ALA A 462 31.95 13.68 4.44
C ALA A 462 32.93 14.55 5.22
N HIS A 463 33.87 13.89 5.90
CA HIS A 463 35.06 14.47 6.51
C HIS A 463 34.96 15.04 7.94
N ASP A 464 34.33 14.35 8.89
CA ASP A 464 34.86 14.42 10.27
C ASP A 464 36.06 13.47 10.49
N GLY A 465 36.27 12.49 9.59
CA GLY A 465 37.36 11.52 9.68
C GLY A 465 37.17 10.46 10.76
N VAL A 466 35.97 10.37 11.35
CA VAL A 466 35.68 9.52 12.53
C VAL A 466 34.67 8.40 12.24
N GLY A 467 33.90 8.43 11.14
CA GLY A 467 32.90 7.40 10.80
C GLY A 467 33.21 6.56 9.55
N GLY A 468 32.57 5.40 9.40
CA GLY A 468 32.53 4.64 8.15
C GLY A 468 31.35 5.09 7.29
N ILE A 469 31.54 5.21 5.97
CA ILE A 469 30.53 5.81 5.07
C ILE A 469 29.52 4.78 4.52
N LEU A 470 29.90 3.51 4.36
CA LEU A 470 28.93 2.44 4.03
C LEU A 470 28.46 1.71 5.27
N LEU A 471 29.34 1.53 6.24
CA LEU A 471 28.99 0.88 7.50
C LEU A 471 29.69 1.56 8.67
N GLU A 472 28.91 1.91 9.68
CA GLU A 472 29.38 2.40 10.96
C GLU A 472 28.72 1.60 12.10
N GLU A 473 29.54 0.86 12.86
CA GLU A 473 29.13 0.31 14.15
C GLU A 473 29.35 1.32 15.29
N SER A 474 28.29 1.63 16.01
CA SER A 474 28.34 2.31 17.31
C SER A 474 28.36 1.23 18.39
N ALA A 475 29.45 1.13 19.15
CA ALA A 475 29.66 0.03 20.08
C ALA A 475 28.61 -0.01 21.21
N SER A 476 27.91 -1.13 21.37
CA SER A 476 27.03 -1.41 22.51
C SER A 476 27.60 -2.53 23.38
N SER A 477 27.53 -2.34 24.70
CA SER A 477 27.92 -3.35 25.69
C SER A 477 26.95 -4.53 25.75
N ALA A 478 25.71 -4.36 25.29
CA ALA A 478 24.69 -5.43 25.28
C ALA A 478 24.95 -6.50 24.19
N ASP A 479 25.84 -6.23 23.25
CA ASP A 479 26.14 -7.11 22.11
C ASP A 479 27.34 -8.04 22.40
N THR A 480 27.48 -8.53 23.63
CA THR A 480 28.53 -9.51 23.97
C THR A 480 28.22 -10.86 23.34
N GLY A 481 29.13 -11.37 22.52
CA GLY A 481 29.00 -12.68 21.86
C GLY A 481 28.07 -12.71 20.64
N THR A 482 27.47 -11.60 20.25
CA THR A 482 26.66 -11.51 19.03
C THR A 482 27.52 -11.20 17.80
N GLN A 483 27.07 -11.66 16.64
CA GLN A 483 27.70 -11.40 15.34
C GLN A 483 26.68 -10.78 14.38
N CYS A 484 27.15 -9.92 13.47
CA CYS A 484 26.36 -9.32 12.41
C CYS A 484 27.00 -9.67 11.07
N LEU A 485 26.22 -10.23 10.14
CA LEU A 485 26.70 -10.57 8.80
C LEU A 485 26.23 -9.51 7.81
N VAL A 486 27.16 -8.92 7.08
CA VAL A 486 26.89 -7.96 6.02
C VAL A 486 27.51 -8.46 4.72
N GLN A 487 26.68 -8.64 3.70
CA GLN A 487 27.08 -9.20 2.40
C GLN A 487 26.77 -8.22 1.29
N PHE A 488 27.76 -7.95 0.44
CA PHE A 488 27.61 -7.24 -0.83
C PHE A 488 27.86 -8.24 -1.95
N ILE A 489 26.94 -8.33 -2.91
CA ILE A 489 26.96 -9.32 -4.00
C ILE A 489 26.70 -8.60 -5.31
N GLY A 490 27.68 -8.60 -6.23
CA GLY A 490 27.58 -7.93 -7.52
C GLY A 490 27.25 -6.43 -7.44
N VAL A 491 27.72 -5.72 -6.42
CA VAL A 491 27.41 -4.30 -6.22
C VAL A 491 28.47 -3.44 -6.89
N SER A 492 28.04 -2.48 -7.70
CA SER A 492 28.93 -1.45 -8.26
C SER A 492 28.89 -0.19 -7.40
N ALA A 493 30.06 0.41 -7.17
CA ALA A 493 30.14 1.59 -6.33
C ALA A 493 31.21 2.59 -6.76
N VAL A 494 30.86 3.87 -6.67
CA VAL A 494 31.74 5.01 -6.89
C VAL A 494 31.77 5.82 -5.60
N THR A 495 32.79 5.59 -4.77
CA THR A 495 32.86 6.20 -3.43
C THR A 495 34.26 6.74 -3.13
N PRO A 496 34.37 7.79 -2.30
CA PRO A 496 35.66 8.35 -1.92
C PRO A 496 36.50 7.35 -1.11
N PRO A 497 37.83 7.49 -1.11
CA PRO A 497 38.73 6.62 -0.36
C PRO A 497 38.67 6.90 1.15
N GLY A 498 38.99 5.88 1.94
CA GLY A 498 38.87 5.89 3.40
C GLY A 498 38.43 4.54 3.95
N ASN A 499 38.40 4.44 5.27
CA ASN A 499 37.76 3.32 5.98
C ASN A 499 36.24 3.36 5.72
N VAL A 500 35.84 2.86 4.55
CA VAL A 500 34.45 2.79 4.07
C VAL A 500 33.58 1.96 5.01
N PHE A 501 34.14 0.89 5.56
CA PHE A 501 33.50 0.00 6.52
C PHE A 501 34.24 0.09 7.86
N ARG A 502 33.54 0.55 8.91
CA ARG A 502 34.11 0.73 10.25
C ARG A 502 33.30 -0.01 11.31
N GLY A 503 34.00 -0.81 12.12
CA GLY A 503 33.38 -1.58 13.18
C GLY A 503 34.37 -2.48 13.92
N SER A 504 33.82 -3.44 14.65
CA SER A 504 34.52 -4.41 15.48
C SER A 504 34.55 -5.80 14.84
N SER A 505 35.23 -6.75 15.49
CA SER A 505 35.31 -8.14 15.06
C SER A 505 33.98 -8.89 15.08
N LYS A 506 32.95 -8.28 15.65
CA LYS A 506 31.57 -8.79 15.65
C LYS A 506 30.89 -8.62 14.30
N VAL A 507 31.37 -7.69 13.46
CA VAL A 507 30.90 -7.54 12.09
C VAL A 507 31.68 -8.48 11.19
N GLN A 508 30.95 -9.33 10.48
CA GLN A 508 31.45 -10.20 9.43
C GLN A 508 31.06 -9.60 8.10
N LEU A 509 32.05 -9.34 7.26
CA LEU A 509 31.85 -8.66 6.00
C LEU A 509 32.24 -9.57 4.84
N GLU A 510 31.36 -9.66 3.86
CA GLU A 510 31.62 -10.33 2.59
C GLU A 510 31.46 -9.31 1.46
N LEU A 511 32.53 -9.11 0.70
CA LEU A 511 32.57 -8.16 -0.40
C LEU A 511 32.72 -8.90 -1.73
N ASP A 512 31.68 -8.83 -2.55
CA ASP A 512 31.71 -8.99 -4.00
C ASP A 512 31.26 -7.64 -4.60
N TYR A 513 32.28 -6.82 -4.91
CA TYR A 513 32.17 -5.37 -4.93
C TYR A 513 33.05 -4.77 -6.02
N GLU A 514 32.44 -4.14 -7.03
CA GLU A 514 33.16 -3.36 -8.03
C GLU A 514 33.35 -1.94 -7.51
N TYR A 515 34.56 -1.67 -7.00
CA TYR A 515 34.91 -0.41 -6.38
C TYR A 515 35.62 0.51 -7.37
N ARG A 516 34.98 1.63 -7.70
CA ARG A 516 35.57 2.75 -8.41
C ARG A 516 35.92 3.85 -7.42
N LYS A 517 37.20 3.96 -7.10
CA LYS A 517 37.74 5.01 -6.21
C LYS A 517 37.59 6.39 -6.85
N ILE A 518 36.99 7.33 -6.13
CA ILE A 518 36.97 8.75 -6.51
C ILE A 518 38.24 9.45 -6.02
N GLY A 519 38.94 10.15 -6.90
CA GLY A 519 40.15 10.90 -6.54
C GLY A 519 41.40 10.04 -6.35
N THR A 520 42.45 10.66 -5.83
CA THR A 520 43.83 10.14 -5.91
C THR A 520 44.46 9.87 -4.54
N ASP A 521 43.79 10.24 -3.43
CA ASP A 521 44.29 10.08 -2.07
C ASP A 521 44.81 8.67 -1.80
N ASN A 522 46.09 8.56 -1.47
CA ASN A 522 46.81 7.30 -1.32
C ASN A 522 47.57 7.23 0.02
N THR A 523 47.15 8.02 0.99
CA THR A 523 47.67 7.95 2.36
C THR A 523 47.14 6.71 3.09
N PRO A 524 47.85 6.22 4.12
CA PRO A 524 47.42 5.08 4.94
C PRO A 524 46.00 5.18 5.49
N ALA A 525 45.56 6.39 5.88
CA ALA A 525 44.20 6.61 6.40
C ALA A 525 43.10 6.52 5.33
N LYS A 526 43.49 6.57 4.04
CA LYS A 526 42.58 6.62 2.89
C LYS A 526 42.59 5.33 2.06
N LEU A 527 43.62 4.51 2.19
CA LEU A 527 43.83 3.37 1.28
C LEU A 527 43.03 2.11 1.64
N PHE A 528 42.73 1.91 2.93
CA PHE A 528 42.02 0.72 3.41
C PHE A 528 40.51 0.90 3.36
N LEU A 529 39.80 -0.04 2.74
CA LEU A 529 38.33 -0.02 2.71
C LEU A 529 37.71 -0.40 4.06
N VAL A 530 38.31 -1.36 4.75
CA VAL A 530 37.72 -2.02 5.92
C VAL A 530 38.63 -1.88 7.12
N ASP A 531 38.07 -1.39 8.23
CA ASP A 531 38.73 -1.35 9.53
C ASP A 531 39.33 -2.72 9.88
N PRO A 532 40.60 -2.80 10.33
CA PRO A 532 41.27 -4.07 10.62
C PRO A 532 40.61 -4.92 11.70
N ARG A 533 39.70 -4.35 12.50
CA ARG A 533 38.97 -5.11 13.51
C ARG A 533 37.83 -5.93 12.91
N ILE A 534 37.27 -5.53 11.76
CA ILE A 534 36.17 -6.26 11.11
C ILE A 534 36.69 -7.59 10.54
N THR A 535 35.89 -8.65 10.70
CA THR A 535 36.19 -9.95 10.12
C THR A 535 35.80 -9.98 8.64
N LEU A 536 36.76 -9.76 7.74
CA LEU A 536 36.55 -9.83 6.28
C LEU A 536 36.62 -11.28 5.78
N ARG A 537 35.46 -11.88 5.48
CA ARG A 537 35.32 -13.30 5.09
C ARG A 537 35.50 -13.55 3.59
N ARG A 538 35.09 -12.59 2.75
CA ARG A 538 35.22 -12.63 1.28
C ARG A 538 35.69 -11.27 0.77
N LYS A 539 36.57 -11.25 -0.24
CA LYS A 539 37.21 -10.03 -0.77
C LYS A 539 37.34 -10.09 -2.29
N ALA A 540 36.23 -10.39 -2.98
CA ALA A 540 36.09 -10.30 -4.43
C ALA A 540 35.90 -8.83 -4.83
N ILE A 541 37.00 -8.08 -4.83
CA ILE A 541 36.99 -6.64 -5.09
C ILE A 541 37.63 -6.38 -6.45
N VAL A 542 36.91 -5.69 -7.32
CA VAL A 542 37.44 -5.20 -8.60
C VAL A 542 37.69 -3.71 -8.46
N ASN A 543 38.94 -3.27 -8.59
CA ASN A 543 39.34 -1.87 -8.35
C ASN A 543 40.13 -1.23 -9.53
N GLN A 544 40.10 -1.85 -10.71
CA GLN A 544 40.73 -1.35 -11.95
C GLN A 544 42.19 -0.87 -11.73
N HIS A 545 42.99 -1.64 -11.00
CA HIS A 545 44.39 -1.32 -10.63
C HIS A 545 44.58 -0.11 -9.70
N ARG A 546 43.53 0.64 -9.33
CA ARG A 546 43.65 1.73 -8.34
C ARG A 546 44.07 1.16 -6.99
N ALA A 547 44.90 1.91 -6.29
CA ALA A 547 45.41 1.54 -4.99
C ALA A 547 44.30 1.64 -3.96
N THR A 548 43.76 0.47 -3.67
CA THR A 548 42.72 0.22 -2.70
C THR A 548 43.03 -1.10 -2.04
N LEU A 549 43.24 -1.07 -0.73
CA LEU A 549 43.58 -2.24 0.06
C LEU A 549 42.31 -2.69 0.80
N PRO A 550 41.96 -3.99 0.79
CA PRO A 550 40.74 -4.45 1.46
C PRO A 550 40.74 -4.15 2.96
N SER A 551 41.77 -4.60 3.67
CA SER A 551 41.97 -4.34 5.10
C SER A 551 43.41 -4.62 5.49
N TRP A 552 43.92 -3.96 6.53
CA TRP A 552 45.24 -4.30 7.08
C TRP A 552 45.28 -5.72 7.66
N ALA A 553 44.16 -6.20 8.22
CA ALA A 553 44.09 -7.52 8.86
C ALA A 553 44.26 -8.72 7.90
N VAL A 554 44.13 -8.49 6.59
CA VAL A 554 44.30 -9.54 5.55
C VAL A 554 45.66 -9.46 4.85
N ASN A 555 46.62 -8.74 5.41
CA ASN A 555 47.99 -8.68 4.89
C ASN A 555 48.71 -10.02 5.07
N HIS A 556 49.27 -10.56 4.00
CA HIS A 556 50.03 -11.81 4.01
C HIS A 556 51.54 -11.63 4.23
N GLN A 557 52.03 -10.38 4.25
CA GLN A 557 53.45 -10.11 4.44
C GLN A 557 53.86 -10.33 5.89
N ARG A 558 54.95 -11.06 6.09
CA ARG A 558 55.56 -11.29 7.41
C ARG A 558 56.34 -10.06 7.83
N ASN A 559 56.21 -9.65 9.10
CA ASN A 559 56.93 -8.50 9.66
C ASN A 559 56.84 -7.23 8.77
N PRO A 560 55.64 -6.84 8.31
CA PRO A 560 55.46 -5.82 7.26
C PRO A 560 55.78 -4.40 7.72
N THR A 561 55.90 -4.20 9.03
CA THR A 561 56.29 -2.96 9.69
C THR A 561 57.56 -3.14 10.53
N PHE A 562 58.36 -4.18 10.27
CA PHE A 562 59.70 -4.37 10.85
C PHE A 562 59.73 -4.36 12.39
N THR A 563 58.64 -4.78 13.04
CA THR A 563 58.54 -4.84 14.51
C THR A 563 59.54 -5.80 15.11
N LEU A 564 59.88 -6.88 14.39
CA LEU A 564 60.81 -7.92 14.83
C LEU A 564 62.30 -7.51 14.74
N ASP A 565 62.62 -6.45 14.01
CA ASP A 565 64.01 -6.07 13.75
C ASP A 565 64.57 -5.10 14.79
N ALA A 566 65.84 -5.21 15.15
CA ALA A 566 66.46 -4.27 16.09
C ALA A 566 66.60 -2.87 15.44
N GLU A 567 66.29 -1.82 16.19
CA GLU A 567 66.57 -0.45 15.79
C GLU A 567 68.08 -0.24 15.59
N GLY A 568 68.48 0.52 14.59
CA GLY A 568 69.88 0.70 14.20
C GLY A 568 70.45 -0.42 13.33
N SER A 569 69.71 -1.51 13.10
CA SER A 569 70.17 -2.61 12.24
C SER A 569 70.33 -2.16 10.79
N THR A 570 71.44 -2.53 10.16
CA THR A 570 71.69 -2.37 8.71
C THR A 570 71.54 -3.69 7.95
N ALA A 571 71.19 -4.78 8.64
CA ALA A 571 70.96 -6.09 8.05
C ALA A 571 69.67 -6.11 7.20
N ALA A 572 69.50 -7.16 6.40
CA ALA A 572 68.23 -7.40 5.72
C ALA A 572 67.12 -7.63 6.77
N PRO A 573 65.94 -7.01 6.63
CA PRO A 573 64.85 -7.18 7.59
C PRO A 573 64.37 -8.63 7.69
N THR A 574 63.95 -9.03 8.87
CA THR A 574 63.44 -10.39 9.16
C THR A 574 62.28 -10.72 8.23
N GLY A 575 62.43 -11.80 7.45
CA GLY A 575 61.44 -12.24 6.45
C GLY A 575 61.74 -11.79 5.01
N TYR A 576 62.78 -10.98 4.80
CA TYR A 576 63.12 -10.42 3.49
C TYR A 576 64.58 -10.61 3.13
N THR A 577 64.87 -10.67 1.84
CA THR A 577 66.22 -10.61 1.28
C THR A 577 66.40 -9.25 0.60
N ARG A 578 67.47 -8.54 0.93
CA ARG A 578 67.80 -7.27 0.27
C ARG A 578 68.48 -7.54 -1.08
N VAL A 579 68.00 -6.89 -2.14
CA VAL A 579 68.65 -6.96 -3.46
C VAL A 579 70.02 -6.27 -3.39
N ALA A 580 71.05 -6.96 -3.89
CA ALA A 580 72.42 -6.47 -3.90
C ALA A 580 72.54 -5.13 -4.63
N GLY A 581 73.48 -4.27 -4.22
CA GLY A 581 73.74 -2.97 -4.84
C GLY A 581 72.78 -1.82 -4.43
N GLY A 582 71.79 -2.09 -3.57
CA GLY A 582 70.88 -1.06 -3.08
C GLY A 582 71.56 -0.03 -2.16
N ALA A 583 70.95 1.15 -2.03
CA ALA A 583 71.40 2.26 -1.19
C ALA A 583 71.50 1.88 0.30
N PRO A 584 72.43 2.50 1.07
CA PRO A 584 72.54 2.32 2.51
C PRO A 584 71.20 2.51 3.24
N SER A 585 70.93 1.65 4.21
CA SER A 585 69.68 1.66 4.97
C SER A 585 69.88 1.28 6.43
N VAL A 586 68.99 1.76 7.30
CA VAL A 586 68.94 1.40 8.72
C VAL A 586 67.50 1.31 9.22
N ILE A 587 67.22 0.41 10.17
CA ILE A 587 65.92 0.33 10.86
C ILE A 587 65.79 1.48 11.88
N GLU A 588 64.71 2.25 11.83
CA GLU A 588 64.43 3.40 12.72
C GLU A 588 63.11 3.20 13.50
N ALA A 589 62.98 3.85 14.67
CA ALA A 589 61.90 3.68 15.64
C ALA A 589 60.46 3.97 15.13
N ALA A 590 59.47 3.66 15.97
CA ALA A 590 58.03 3.74 15.67
C ALA A 590 57.50 5.12 15.30
N SER A 591 58.12 6.20 15.77
CA SER A 591 57.79 7.57 15.34
C SER A 591 58.00 7.77 13.83
N ALA A 592 58.75 6.87 13.18
CA ALA A 592 58.95 6.84 11.75
C ALA A 592 57.94 5.94 11.00
N SER A 593 57.01 5.20 11.62
CA SER A 593 56.02 4.36 10.91
C SER A 593 54.58 4.86 11.08
N VAL A 594 53.84 4.90 9.96
CA VAL A 594 52.45 5.36 9.92
C VAL A 594 51.40 4.30 10.27
N LEU A 595 51.77 3.01 10.26
CA LEU A 595 50.90 1.87 10.58
C LEU A 595 51.28 1.21 11.92
N GLY A 596 52.06 1.91 12.74
CA GLY A 596 52.73 1.33 13.91
C GLY A 596 53.96 0.48 13.52
N GLY A 597 54.75 0.07 14.51
CA GLY A 597 55.96 -0.73 14.28
C GLY A 597 57.21 0.12 14.07
N LYS A 598 58.00 -0.12 13.02
CA LYS A 598 59.26 0.56 12.66
C LYS A 598 59.26 0.88 11.16
N ALA A 599 60.27 1.62 10.71
CA ALA A 599 60.47 1.92 9.29
C ALA A 599 61.93 1.71 8.88
N ILE A 600 62.15 1.53 7.58
CA ILE A 600 63.50 1.51 7.01
C ILE A 600 63.82 2.92 6.52
N LYS A 601 64.84 3.53 7.11
CA LYS A 601 65.45 4.76 6.63
C LYS A 601 66.47 4.43 5.55
N ILE A 602 66.34 5.04 4.38
CA ILE A 602 67.22 4.84 3.23
C ILE A 602 67.93 6.16 2.94
N THR A 603 69.26 6.11 2.85
CA THR A 603 70.09 7.25 2.49
C THR A 603 70.60 7.04 1.07
N GLY A 604 70.04 7.74 0.09
CA GLY A 604 70.49 7.59 -1.30
C GLY A 604 71.90 8.16 -1.49
N ALA A 605 72.75 7.43 -2.22
CA ALA A 605 74.16 7.78 -2.39
C ALA A 605 74.47 8.46 -3.73
N ALA A 606 73.65 8.23 -4.77
CA ALA A 606 73.83 8.78 -6.12
C ALA A 606 72.51 8.86 -6.91
N SER A 607 72.54 9.47 -8.09
CA SER A 607 71.45 9.43 -9.09
C SER A 607 71.10 7.97 -9.43
N GLY A 608 69.81 7.62 -9.43
CA GLY A 608 69.35 6.25 -9.70
C GLY A 608 69.46 5.28 -8.52
N SER A 609 69.63 5.79 -7.29
CA SER A 609 69.58 4.97 -6.07
C SER A 609 68.30 4.13 -5.99
N TYR A 610 68.41 2.93 -5.45
CA TYR A 610 67.27 2.05 -5.18
C TYR A 610 67.44 1.34 -3.84
N TYR A 611 66.32 0.90 -3.28
CA TYR A 611 66.31 -0.04 -2.16
C TYR A 611 65.18 -1.02 -2.35
N ILE A 612 65.49 -2.31 -2.46
CA ILE A 612 64.54 -3.35 -2.84
C ILE A 612 64.70 -4.56 -1.92
N LEU A 613 63.56 -5.11 -1.52
CA LEU A 613 63.40 -6.29 -0.67
C LEU A 613 62.58 -7.34 -1.42
N ASP A 614 63.05 -8.58 -1.41
CA ASP A 614 62.32 -9.77 -1.83
C ASP A 614 61.74 -10.47 -0.60
N ALA A 615 60.43 -10.72 -0.60
CA ALA A 615 59.80 -11.54 0.44
C ALA A 615 60.30 -12.99 0.35
N ASN A 616 60.71 -13.55 1.48
CA ASN A 616 61.25 -14.90 1.52
C ASN A 616 60.14 -15.97 1.52
N ASP A 617 59.02 -15.66 2.16
CA ASP A 617 57.92 -16.58 2.40
C ASP A 617 57.20 -16.98 1.10
N LYS A 618 56.81 -18.25 1.00
CA LYS A 618 55.98 -18.78 -0.09
C LYS A 618 54.52 -18.63 0.30
N THR A 619 53.84 -17.57 -0.16
CA THR A 619 52.42 -17.35 0.18
C THR A 619 51.52 -18.20 -0.71
N PRO A 620 50.73 -19.15 -0.15
CA PRO A 620 49.88 -20.04 -0.95
C PRO A 620 48.89 -19.26 -1.81
N CYS A 621 48.75 -19.65 -3.07
CA CYS A 621 47.86 -19.01 -4.05
C CYS A 621 47.44 -20.05 -5.09
N ALA A 622 46.18 -19.98 -5.50
CA ALA A 622 45.58 -20.89 -6.47
C ALA A 622 45.47 -20.21 -7.85
N PRO A 623 45.43 -20.97 -8.95
CA PRO A 623 45.15 -20.41 -10.27
C PRO A 623 43.83 -19.64 -10.29
N GLY A 624 43.81 -18.48 -10.96
CA GLY A 624 42.64 -17.59 -11.05
C GLY A 624 42.48 -16.58 -9.92
N ASP A 625 43.21 -16.74 -8.81
CA ASP A 625 43.29 -15.73 -7.76
C ASP A 625 43.88 -14.41 -8.28
N VAL A 626 43.36 -13.27 -7.82
CA VAL A 626 43.99 -11.97 -8.08
C VAL A 626 44.87 -11.61 -6.89
N VAL A 627 46.18 -11.45 -7.10
CA VAL A 627 47.10 -11.01 -6.05
C VAL A 627 47.34 -9.51 -6.20
N LEU A 628 47.25 -8.79 -5.08
CA LEU A 628 47.52 -7.36 -4.99
C LEU A 628 48.74 -7.12 -4.10
N ALA A 629 49.63 -6.19 -4.49
CA ALA A 629 50.75 -5.73 -3.69
C ALA A 629 50.95 -4.21 -3.75
N ASN A 630 51.33 -3.61 -2.62
CA ASN A 630 51.73 -2.21 -2.51
C ASN A 630 52.62 -2.02 -1.26
N LEU A 631 53.17 -0.82 -1.08
CA LEU A 631 53.87 -0.42 0.15
C LEU A 631 53.65 1.06 0.43
N PHE A 632 53.98 1.50 1.64
CA PHE A 632 53.99 2.91 1.98
C PHE A 632 55.43 3.44 2.00
N ALA A 633 55.63 4.59 1.35
CA ALA A 633 56.89 5.30 1.36
C ALA A 633 56.66 6.75 1.80
N LYS A 634 57.68 7.36 2.40
CA LYS A 634 57.75 8.79 2.65
C LYS A 634 59.00 9.33 1.99
N PHE A 635 58.79 10.02 0.88
CA PHE A 635 59.84 10.72 0.15
C PHE A 635 60.03 12.14 0.73
N PRO A 636 61.21 12.75 0.53
CA PRO A 636 61.47 14.14 0.89
C PRO A 636 60.46 15.11 0.26
N ALA A 637 60.11 16.18 0.98
CA ALA A 637 59.16 17.20 0.50
C ALA A 637 59.67 18.02 -0.70
N ASP A 638 60.99 18.06 -0.92
CA ASP A 638 61.67 18.81 -1.98
C ASP A 638 61.90 17.98 -3.26
N VAL A 639 61.27 16.81 -3.36
CA VAL A 639 61.29 15.91 -4.53
C VAL A 639 59.95 16.03 -5.28
N THR A 640 59.93 15.74 -6.57
CA THR A 640 58.69 15.61 -7.35
C THR A 640 58.33 14.14 -7.57
N ALA A 641 57.03 13.83 -7.70
CA ALA A 641 56.55 12.46 -7.93
C ALA A 641 57.07 11.79 -9.21
N ALA A 642 57.64 12.55 -10.16
CA ALA A 642 58.29 12.05 -11.37
C ALA A 642 59.75 11.60 -11.13
N GLN A 643 60.37 12.02 -10.03
CA GLN A 643 61.79 11.74 -9.72
C GLN A 643 61.97 10.49 -8.85
N CYS A 644 60.89 9.92 -8.35
CA CYS A 644 60.89 8.72 -7.53
C CYS A 644 59.76 7.78 -7.93
N SER A 645 59.92 6.50 -7.60
CA SER A 645 58.89 5.49 -7.79
C SER A 645 58.88 4.51 -6.64
N ILE A 646 57.70 3.98 -6.37
CA ILE A 646 57.54 2.74 -5.62
C ILE A 646 57.70 1.57 -6.60
N THR A 647 58.35 0.52 -6.14
CA THR A 647 58.58 -0.73 -6.87
C THR A 647 57.81 -1.84 -6.17
N CYS A 648 56.88 -2.46 -6.90
CA CYS A 648 56.15 -3.64 -6.48
C CYS A 648 56.10 -4.64 -7.63
N ARG A 649 56.61 -5.86 -7.40
CA ARG A 649 56.54 -6.96 -8.36
C ARG A 649 55.95 -8.20 -7.70
N LEU A 650 55.16 -8.93 -8.46
CA LEU A 650 54.62 -10.23 -8.11
C LEU A 650 55.27 -11.30 -8.98
N GLN A 651 55.63 -12.42 -8.36
CA GLN A 651 56.12 -13.61 -9.04
C GLN A 651 55.31 -14.82 -8.60
N PHE A 652 54.80 -15.57 -9.56
CA PHE A 652 53.99 -16.77 -9.33
C PHE A 652 54.81 -18.01 -9.64
N PHE A 653 54.64 -19.04 -8.82
CA PHE A 653 55.45 -20.24 -8.89
C PHE A 653 54.57 -21.49 -8.89
N SER A 654 55.04 -22.55 -9.55
CA SER A 654 54.47 -23.89 -9.46
C SER A 654 54.85 -24.56 -8.12
N SER A 655 54.30 -25.74 -7.86
CA SER A 655 54.70 -26.57 -6.70
C SER A 655 56.14 -27.10 -6.80
N ALA A 656 56.75 -27.04 -7.99
CA ALA A 656 58.14 -27.41 -8.24
C ALA A 656 59.10 -26.21 -8.21
N ASP A 657 58.66 -25.06 -7.68
CA ASP A 657 59.42 -23.81 -7.58
C ASP A 657 59.81 -23.17 -8.94
N GLU A 658 59.14 -23.56 -10.02
CA GLU A 658 59.31 -22.94 -11.34
C GLU A 658 58.55 -21.61 -11.41
N VAL A 659 59.20 -20.56 -11.93
CA VAL A 659 58.55 -19.26 -12.15
C VAL A 659 57.60 -19.37 -13.34
N LEU A 660 56.31 -19.16 -13.09
CA LEU A 660 55.25 -19.20 -14.10
C LEU A 660 54.95 -17.83 -14.69
N LEU A 661 54.99 -16.79 -13.86
CA LEU A 661 54.74 -15.41 -14.26
C LEU A 661 55.54 -14.46 -13.37
N THR A 662 56.10 -13.41 -13.98
CA THR A 662 56.73 -12.28 -13.29
C THR A 662 56.15 -10.99 -13.83
N THR A 663 55.59 -10.15 -12.96
CA THR A 663 55.07 -8.83 -13.37
C THR A 663 56.21 -7.83 -13.55
N SER A 664 55.93 -6.70 -14.22
CA SER A 664 56.84 -5.56 -14.17
C SER A 664 57.01 -5.05 -12.73
N GLU A 665 58.11 -4.34 -12.49
CA GLU A 665 58.48 -3.79 -11.17
C GLU A 665 57.92 -2.40 -10.93
N VAL A 666 57.88 -1.57 -11.97
CA VAL A 666 57.57 -0.15 -11.85
C VAL A 666 56.06 0.04 -11.97
N SER A 667 55.43 0.53 -10.91
CA SER A 667 53.98 0.75 -10.90
C SER A 667 53.55 1.91 -11.82
N ASN A 668 54.50 2.74 -12.27
CA ASN A 668 54.26 3.83 -13.24
C ASN A 668 53.79 3.35 -14.62
N ASP A 669 53.94 2.05 -14.94
CA ASP A 669 53.43 1.47 -16.19
C ASP A 669 51.91 1.66 -16.33
N TYR A 670 51.20 1.85 -15.21
CA TYR A 670 49.74 2.06 -15.17
C TYR A 670 49.33 3.53 -15.13
N GLY A 671 50.29 4.46 -15.00
CA GLY A 671 50.04 5.91 -14.91
C GLY A 671 50.91 6.60 -13.85
N ASN A 672 50.74 7.92 -13.71
CA ASN A 672 51.48 8.71 -12.71
C ASN A 672 51.28 8.17 -11.29
N SER A 673 52.34 8.22 -10.48
CA SER A 673 52.35 7.64 -9.13
C SER A 673 51.46 8.38 -8.13
N GLU A 674 51.28 9.69 -8.35
CA GLU A 674 50.55 10.63 -7.49
C GLU A 674 50.97 10.54 -6.01
N LEU A 675 52.25 10.23 -5.78
CA LEU A 675 52.84 10.16 -4.43
C LEU A 675 52.81 11.54 -3.78
N ILE A 676 52.47 11.57 -2.49
CA ILE A 676 52.42 12.79 -1.68
C ILE A 676 53.78 12.97 -0.99
N MET A 677 54.54 13.95 -1.46
CA MET A 677 55.91 14.21 -1.00
C MET A 677 55.90 14.79 0.42
N GLY A 678 56.84 14.38 1.26
CA GLY A 678 56.87 14.77 2.68
C GLY A 678 55.88 14.01 3.56
N GLU A 679 54.97 13.23 2.99
CA GLU A 679 53.98 12.42 3.70
C GLU A 679 54.13 10.92 3.40
N TRP A 680 53.49 10.10 4.23
CA TRP A 680 53.37 8.68 3.95
C TRP A 680 52.30 8.45 2.90
N SER A 681 52.69 7.90 1.76
CA SER A 681 51.77 7.55 0.67
C SER A 681 52.17 6.24 0.01
N ALA A 682 51.17 5.56 -0.55
CA ALA A 682 51.39 4.42 -1.45
C ALA A 682 51.31 4.88 -2.90
N HIS A 683 51.72 4.04 -3.83
CA HIS A 683 51.52 4.33 -5.26
C HIS A 683 50.01 4.31 -5.55
N VAL A 684 49.47 5.27 -6.31
CA VAL A 684 48.02 5.34 -6.61
C VAL A 684 47.52 4.17 -7.47
N TRP A 685 48.44 3.47 -8.12
CA TRP A 685 48.21 2.19 -8.80
C TRP A 685 48.85 1.06 -8.01
N ALA A 686 48.05 0.08 -7.55
CA ALA A 686 48.58 -1.09 -6.87
C ALA A 686 49.03 -2.14 -7.89
N ARG A 687 50.11 -2.87 -7.60
CA ARG A 687 50.51 -3.99 -8.44
C ARG A 687 49.48 -5.09 -8.30
N GLN A 688 48.91 -5.54 -9.41
CA GLN A 688 47.92 -6.62 -9.42
C GLN A 688 48.17 -7.58 -10.57
N ALA A 689 47.95 -8.86 -10.34
CA ALA A 689 48.03 -9.89 -11.38
C ALA A 689 47.16 -11.09 -11.01
N VAL A 690 46.58 -11.71 -12.04
CA VAL A 690 45.86 -13.00 -11.93
C VAL A 690 46.90 -14.12 -11.92
N ALA A 691 46.79 -15.02 -10.95
CA ALA A 691 47.62 -16.21 -10.87
C ALA A 691 47.38 -17.14 -12.09
N PRO A 692 48.41 -17.44 -12.90
CA PRO A 692 48.25 -18.31 -14.06
C PRO A 692 47.96 -19.76 -13.68
N ALA A 693 47.56 -20.56 -14.67
CA ALA A 693 47.41 -22.01 -14.53
C ALA A 693 48.69 -22.65 -13.95
N GLY A 694 48.52 -23.60 -13.02
CA GLY A 694 49.64 -24.29 -12.36
C GLY A 694 50.25 -23.58 -11.15
N THR A 695 49.80 -22.36 -10.81
CA THR A 695 50.27 -21.64 -9.61
C THR A 695 50.00 -22.41 -8.32
N ALA A 696 50.99 -22.47 -7.44
CA ALA A 696 50.89 -22.99 -6.07
C ALA A 696 51.14 -21.92 -5.00
N TYR A 697 52.01 -20.94 -5.28
CA TYR A 697 52.30 -19.82 -4.38
C TYR A 697 52.80 -18.60 -5.15
N TYR A 698 52.82 -17.44 -4.47
CA TYR A 698 53.48 -16.24 -4.99
C TYR A 698 54.54 -15.71 -4.01
N LYS A 699 55.43 -14.88 -4.55
CA LYS A 699 56.33 -14.00 -3.78
C LYS A 699 56.17 -12.57 -4.26
N ALA A 700 56.38 -11.63 -3.35
CA ALA A 700 56.29 -10.20 -3.62
C ALA A 700 57.65 -9.53 -3.40
N ARG A 701 57.95 -8.54 -4.25
CA ARG A 701 59.09 -7.65 -4.16
C ARG A 701 58.60 -6.24 -3.86
N PHE A 702 59.28 -5.55 -2.96
CA PHE A 702 58.93 -4.21 -2.50
C PHE A 702 60.15 -3.31 -2.50
N GLY A 703 59.99 -2.04 -2.87
CA GLY A 703 61.09 -1.10 -2.80
C GLY A 703 60.77 0.29 -3.32
N VAL A 704 61.80 1.11 -3.38
CA VAL A 704 61.77 2.45 -3.94
C VAL A 704 62.97 2.67 -4.86
N THR A 705 62.78 3.50 -5.88
CA THR A 705 63.81 3.83 -6.88
C THR A 705 63.72 5.31 -7.25
N GLY A 706 64.83 5.85 -7.78
CA GLY A 706 64.82 7.10 -8.55
C GLY A 706 65.84 8.14 -8.11
N ILE A 707 66.00 9.18 -8.94
CA ILE A 707 66.94 10.29 -8.70
C ILE A 707 66.54 11.17 -7.51
N GLY A 708 65.26 11.15 -7.14
CA GLY A 708 64.71 11.85 -5.98
C GLY A 708 65.28 11.37 -4.64
N MET A 709 65.91 10.19 -4.61
CA MET A 709 66.58 9.67 -3.42
C MET A 709 68.02 10.19 -3.24
N ASN A 710 68.63 10.79 -4.26
CA ASN A 710 70.04 11.16 -4.24
C ASN A 710 70.36 12.14 -3.09
N SER A 711 71.26 11.73 -2.18
CA SER A 711 71.66 12.49 -0.98
C SER A 711 70.51 12.90 -0.06
N ARG A 712 69.37 12.21 -0.16
CA ARG A 712 68.16 12.49 0.60
C ARG A 712 67.69 11.25 1.36
N ILE A 713 66.89 11.49 2.39
CA ILE A 713 66.33 10.44 3.25
C ILE A 713 64.96 10.04 2.71
N THR A 714 64.78 8.75 2.42
CA THR A 714 63.49 8.16 2.10
C THR A 714 63.16 7.09 3.11
N TYR A 715 61.89 6.97 3.47
CA TYR A 715 61.43 5.93 4.37
C TYR A 715 60.50 4.96 3.65
N ILE A 716 60.55 3.67 4.04
CA ILE A 716 59.55 2.67 3.64
C ILE A 716 59.03 1.90 4.86
N THR A 717 57.74 1.54 4.83
CA THR A 717 57.08 0.67 5.81
C THR A 717 55.79 0.10 5.22
N GLY A 718 55.09 -0.74 6.01
CA GLY A 718 53.77 -1.22 5.65
C GLY A 718 53.74 -2.04 4.37
N LEU A 719 54.70 -2.97 4.22
CA LEU A 719 54.74 -3.86 3.06
C LEU A 719 53.45 -4.67 3.00
N TYR A 720 52.73 -4.62 1.89
CA TYR A 720 51.39 -5.17 1.82
C TYR A 720 51.22 -6.07 0.61
N SER A 721 50.70 -7.27 0.85
CA SER A 721 50.09 -8.06 -0.21
C SER A 721 48.90 -8.83 0.30
N THR A 722 47.91 -9.04 -0.55
CA THR A 722 46.78 -9.92 -0.25
C THR A 722 46.27 -10.57 -1.53
N ILE A 723 45.36 -11.53 -1.38
CA ILE A 723 44.71 -12.20 -2.51
C ILE A 723 43.25 -11.79 -2.55
N LEU A 724 42.75 -11.21 -3.62
CA LEU A 724 41.34 -10.89 -3.80
C LEU A 724 40.62 -12.16 -4.27
N LYS A 725 39.72 -12.71 -3.44
CA LYS A 725 38.98 -13.96 -3.64
C LYS A 725 37.53 -13.86 -3.18
#